data_AF-A0A8C9FHM5-F1
#
_entry.id   AF-A0A8C9FHM5-F1
#
_cell.length_a   1.000
_cell.length_b   1.000
_cell.length_c   1.000
_cell.angle_alpha   90.00
_cell.angle_beta   90.00
_cell.angle_gamma   90.00
#
_symmetry.space_group_name_H-M   'P 1'
#
loop_
_entity.id
_entity.type
_entity.pdbx_description
1 polymer ?
#
loop_
_entity_poly.entity_id
_entity_poly.type
_entity_poly.pdbx_seq_one_letter_code
_entity_poly.pdbx_strand_id
1 'polypeptide(L)'
;YPGCAHGSCNEPWQCNCETNWGGLLCNKDLNYCGNHHPCLNGGTCMNTEPDEYRCACPDGYSGKNCEIAEHACVSNPCANGGTCHEISSSFKCHCPSGWSGPTCAIDIDECASNPCAQGGTCIDHINSFECICPQQWIGATCQLDANECEGKPCVNAYSCKNLIGGYYCDCIPGWKGVNCHINTFSVFKAKNSSCIPNPCMNGGTCVGSGDSFSCICKEGWEGRTCTQNTNDCNPHPCYNGGICVDGVNWFRCECAPGFAGPDCRINIDECQSSPCGYGATCIDEINGYRCTCPPGRVGPRCQEVIGIGKPCWLKGMTFPHGSRWDQECNSCHCLDGRIDCTKVWCGRKPCLLHKHWDNSNYQCPMGQECQEKYMKCFQPPCTEWGECSASEPLPANIKCLPNSGYLDNDCARITLIFNGNKVPQGTTTENICSEIRYLPASRSVSRDRTLIILCDLSYSTENAVEVAISFVPHRDEQDNSLIQNAANIIVNAITKRQNSTVMLAVTEVKVETIVVGNSSSDYLVPILCAVFSVVWLTCIIICVWWTRKRRKERERSHPPREEGANNQWAPLNPIRNPIDRSYSNKDIRYECKNFISPQKRTCDAVEEYVEYEEEEDEEEERDEEMDKFLSHKLTKPLPTKASDASESSPVKKSLQIGKMDNRSVKNVNEIQDINA
;
A
#
# COMPACT_ATOMS: atom_id res chain seq x y z
N TYR A 1 37.90 -62.78 44.69
CA TYR A 1 37.61 -61.66 43.78
C TYR A 1 36.23 -61.84 43.16
N PRO A 2 35.16 -61.25 43.74
CA PRO A 2 34.21 -60.55 42.88
C PRO A 2 34.98 -59.47 42.11
N GLY A 3 34.58 -59.18 40.88
CA GLY A 3 35.13 -58.05 40.14
C GLY A 3 34.51 -56.75 40.64
N CYS A 4 35.34 -55.72 40.86
CA CYS A 4 34.91 -54.34 40.78
C CYS A 4 34.40 -54.10 39.34
N ALA A 5 33.20 -53.56 39.14
CA ALA A 5 32.64 -53.41 37.79
C ALA A 5 33.28 -52.21 37.05
N HIS A 6 33.24 -51.03 37.67
CA HIS A 6 33.95 -49.82 37.24
C HIS A 6 34.86 -49.33 38.38
N GLY A 7 35.97 -50.03 38.60
CA GLY A 7 36.86 -49.76 39.72
C GLY A 7 38.03 -50.74 39.86
N SER A 8 38.91 -50.44 40.80
CA SER A 8 40.08 -51.25 41.17
C SER A 8 39.91 -51.88 42.56
N CYS A 9 40.42 -53.09 42.75
CA CYS A 9 40.27 -53.82 44.01
C CYS A 9 41.67 -54.04 44.65
N ASN A 10 42.05 -53.17 45.60
CA ASN A 10 43.40 -53.20 46.21
C ASN A 10 43.50 -54.21 47.38
N GLU A 11 42.39 -54.43 48.10
CA GLU A 11 42.28 -55.46 49.14
C GLU A 11 41.14 -56.44 48.80
N PRO A 12 41.18 -57.68 49.30
CA PRO A 12 40.09 -58.64 49.08
C PRO A 12 38.76 -58.08 49.60
N TRP A 13 37.75 -58.02 48.71
CA TRP A 13 36.39 -57.53 48.98
C TRP A 13 36.24 -56.00 49.18
N GLN A 14 37.28 -55.19 48.91
CA GLN A 14 37.16 -53.74 48.83
C GLN A 14 37.25 -53.25 47.38
N CYS A 15 36.31 -52.38 46.98
CA CYS A 15 36.21 -51.82 45.64
C CYS A 15 36.45 -50.30 45.69
N ASN A 16 37.46 -49.81 44.99
CA ASN A 16 37.74 -48.38 44.81
C ASN A 16 37.21 -47.96 43.43
N CYS A 17 36.10 -47.22 43.41
CA CYS A 17 35.36 -46.93 42.18
C CYS A 17 36.02 -45.85 41.31
N GLU A 18 35.80 -45.98 40.01
CA GLU A 18 36.11 -44.94 39.03
C GLU A 18 35.20 -43.72 39.20
N THR A 19 35.62 -42.57 38.66
CA THR A 19 34.83 -41.35 38.69
C THR A 19 33.44 -41.58 38.07
N ASN A 20 32.41 -41.10 38.76
CA ASN A 20 30.98 -41.29 38.45
C ASN A 20 30.41 -42.70 38.70
N TRP A 21 31.14 -43.62 39.33
CA TRP A 21 30.62 -44.95 39.72
C TRP A 21 30.60 -45.16 41.23
N GLY A 22 29.59 -45.89 41.71
CA GLY A 22 29.35 -46.10 43.13
C GLY A 22 28.72 -47.46 43.49
N GLY A 23 28.40 -47.61 44.78
CA GLY A 23 27.95 -48.86 45.37
C GLY A 23 29.10 -49.84 45.68
N LEU A 24 28.79 -50.88 46.47
CA LEU A 24 29.78 -51.82 47.03
C LEU A 24 30.61 -52.60 45.98
N LEU A 25 30.16 -52.67 44.73
CA LEU A 25 30.87 -53.31 43.61
C LEU A 25 31.19 -52.32 42.47
N CYS A 26 31.04 -51.01 42.70
CA CYS A 26 31.24 -49.96 41.70
C CYS A 26 30.41 -50.18 40.43
N ASN A 27 29.12 -50.49 40.63
CA ASN A 27 28.20 -50.98 39.60
C ASN A 27 26.91 -50.14 39.51
N LYS A 28 26.85 -49.01 40.22
CA LYS A 28 25.73 -48.04 40.23
C LYS A 28 26.22 -46.72 39.67
N ASP A 29 25.41 -46.03 38.88
CA ASP A 29 25.75 -44.77 38.22
C ASP A 29 25.54 -43.58 39.19
N LEU A 30 26.57 -42.76 39.40
CA LEU A 30 26.49 -41.51 40.16
C LEU A 30 26.16 -40.30 39.27
N ASN A 31 26.19 -40.46 37.95
CA ASN A 31 25.92 -39.42 36.96
C ASN A 31 24.75 -39.77 36.03
N TYR A 32 23.67 -40.31 36.61
CA TYR A 32 22.47 -40.71 35.89
C TYR A 32 21.93 -39.59 34.98
N CYS A 33 21.87 -38.34 35.46
CA CYS A 33 21.44 -37.15 34.70
C CYS A 33 22.40 -36.73 33.57
N GLY A 34 23.64 -37.24 33.53
CA GLY A 34 24.57 -37.03 32.42
C GLY A 34 24.47 -38.10 31.34
N ASN A 35 24.05 -39.31 31.70
CA ASN A 35 23.85 -40.44 30.80
C ASN A 35 22.40 -40.55 30.30
N HIS A 36 21.44 -39.99 31.04
CA HIS A 36 20.01 -40.03 30.78
C HIS A 36 19.37 -38.65 30.96
N HIS A 37 18.30 -38.37 30.20
CA HIS A 37 17.54 -37.13 30.26
C HIS A 37 16.10 -37.43 30.75
N PRO A 38 15.88 -37.70 32.05
CA PRO A 38 14.58 -38.16 32.54
C PRO A 38 13.54 -37.04 32.74
N CYS A 39 13.99 -35.79 32.88
CA CYS A 39 13.12 -34.64 33.14
C CYS A 39 12.53 -34.07 31.84
N LEU A 40 11.23 -33.77 31.87
CA LEU A 40 10.44 -33.22 30.76
C LEU A 40 10.16 -31.73 30.99
N ASN A 41 9.54 -31.07 30.00
CA ASN A 41 8.99 -29.72 30.12
C ASN A 41 9.96 -28.65 30.67
N GLY A 42 11.26 -28.77 30.39
CA GLY A 42 12.30 -27.85 30.87
C GLY A 42 12.80 -28.11 32.30
N GLY A 43 12.37 -29.19 32.95
CA GLY A 43 12.84 -29.58 34.29
C GLY A 43 14.34 -29.86 34.35
N THR A 44 15.00 -29.36 35.39
CA THR A 44 16.45 -29.54 35.61
C THR A 44 16.73 -30.84 36.38
N CYS A 45 17.52 -31.74 35.80
CA CYS A 45 17.90 -33.01 36.42
C CYS A 45 19.03 -32.83 37.44
N MET A 46 18.91 -33.50 38.60
CA MET A 46 19.93 -33.54 39.64
C MET A 46 20.13 -34.98 40.13
N ASN A 47 21.37 -35.48 40.11
CA ASN A 47 21.72 -36.78 40.71
C ASN A 47 21.56 -36.69 42.24
N THR A 48 21.01 -37.72 42.89
CA THR A 48 20.78 -37.74 44.35
C THR A 48 21.51 -38.87 45.05
N GLU A 49 21.27 -40.10 44.60
CA GLU A 49 21.87 -41.33 45.11
C GLU A 49 22.33 -42.20 43.93
N PRO A 50 23.13 -43.26 44.14
CA PRO A 50 23.61 -44.08 43.03
C PRO A 50 22.44 -44.84 42.37
N ASP A 51 22.26 -44.65 41.06
CA ASP A 51 21.09 -44.97 40.24
C ASP A 51 19.81 -44.13 40.50
N GLU A 52 19.88 -43.00 41.20
CA GLU A 52 18.71 -42.13 41.46
C GLU A 52 18.92 -40.65 41.10
N TYR A 53 17.83 -40.05 40.61
CA TYR A 53 17.72 -38.64 40.23
C TYR A 53 16.48 -38.00 40.84
N ARG A 54 16.51 -36.66 40.93
CA ARG A 54 15.33 -35.80 41.10
C ARG A 54 15.27 -34.78 39.97
N CYS A 55 14.06 -34.42 39.55
CA CYS A 55 13.84 -33.27 38.68
C CYS A 55 13.43 -32.05 39.53
N ALA A 56 13.98 -30.88 39.21
CA ALA A 56 13.49 -29.59 39.66
C ALA A 56 12.63 -28.99 38.54
N CYS A 57 11.32 -28.90 38.76
CA CYS A 57 10.37 -28.49 37.74
C CYS A 57 10.22 -26.96 37.66
N PRO A 58 9.96 -26.40 36.46
CA PRO A 58 9.60 -24.98 36.33
C PRO A 58 8.23 -24.70 36.93
N ASP A 59 7.95 -23.43 37.21
CA ASP A 59 6.65 -22.99 37.72
C ASP A 59 5.51 -23.46 36.80
N GLY A 60 4.47 -24.05 37.40
CA GLY A 60 3.35 -24.66 36.69
C GLY A 60 3.52 -26.15 36.33
N TYR A 61 4.66 -26.79 36.65
CA TYR A 61 4.88 -28.22 36.44
C TYR A 61 5.25 -29.00 37.71
N SER A 62 4.77 -30.24 37.82
CA SER A 62 5.11 -31.19 38.88
C SER A 62 5.09 -32.65 38.39
N GLY A 63 5.09 -33.63 39.30
CA GLY A 63 5.38 -35.04 39.00
C GLY A 63 6.86 -35.41 39.20
N LYS A 64 7.24 -36.68 39.02
CA LYS A 64 8.63 -37.12 39.29
C LYS A 64 9.61 -36.58 38.24
N ASN A 65 9.10 -36.42 37.02
CA ASN A 65 9.82 -36.08 35.81
C ASN A 65 9.33 -34.74 35.22
N CYS A 66 8.57 -33.95 35.98
CA CYS A 66 7.91 -32.71 35.53
C CYS A 66 6.85 -32.95 34.42
N GLU A 67 6.22 -34.11 34.45
CA GLU A 67 5.23 -34.62 33.48
C GLU A 67 3.81 -34.07 33.68
N ILE A 68 3.51 -33.52 34.86
CA ILE A 68 2.20 -32.97 35.22
C ILE A 68 2.23 -31.44 35.06
N ALA A 69 1.22 -30.85 34.41
CA ALA A 69 1.00 -29.40 34.45
C ALA A 69 -0.08 -29.08 35.49
N GLU A 70 0.18 -28.15 36.40
CA GLU A 70 -0.70 -27.89 37.56
C GLU A 70 -1.89 -26.98 37.23
N HIS A 71 -1.77 -26.15 36.19
CA HIS A 71 -2.82 -25.24 35.72
C HIS A 71 -2.99 -25.33 34.19
N ALA A 72 -4.10 -25.92 33.75
CA ALA A 72 -4.37 -26.23 32.35
C ALA A 72 -4.70 -25.00 31.48
N CYS A 73 -5.07 -23.86 32.08
CA CYS A 73 -5.36 -22.63 31.33
C CYS A 73 -4.16 -21.66 31.22
N VAL A 74 -3.09 -21.85 32.00
CA VAL A 74 -1.91 -20.94 31.98
C VAL A 74 -1.18 -20.95 30.64
N SER A 75 -1.29 -22.04 29.88
CA SER A 75 -0.75 -22.16 28.52
C SER A 75 -1.58 -21.46 27.44
N ASN A 76 -2.69 -20.79 27.79
CA ASN A 76 -3.66 -20.17 26.87
C ASN A 76 -4.09 -21.08 25.70
N PRO A 77 -4.66 -22.27 25.96
CA PRO A 77 -4.96 -23.28 24.93
C PRO A 77 -6.16 -22.95 24.03
N CYS A 78 -6.77 -21.78 24.18
CA CYS A 78 -7.95 -21.35 23.44
C CYS A 78 -7.58 -20.28 22.40
N ALA A 79 -7.75 -20.60 21.12
CA ALA A 79 -7.51 -19.70 20.00
C ALA A 79 -8.66 -18.70 19.82
N ASN A 80 -8.45 -17.71 18.93
CA ASN A 80 -9.48 -16.83 18.37
C ASN A 80 -10.35 -16.10 19.41
N GLY A 81 -9.77 -15.76 20.57
CA GLY A 81 -10.48 -15.07 21.66
C GLY A 81 -11.35 -15.97 22.55
N GLY A 82 -11.24 -17.30 22.43
CA GLY A 82 -11.97 -18.24 23.28
C GLY A 82 -11.58 -18.16 24.76
N THR A 83 -12.57 -18.16 25.65
CA THR A 83 -12.36 -18.10 27.11
C THR A 83 -11.97 -19.47 27.65
N CYS A 84 -10.86 -19.57 28.38
CA CYS A 84 -10.42 -20.81 29.01
C CYS A 84 -11.04 -21.01 30.41
N HIS A 85 -11.52 -22.22 30.70
CA HIS A 85 -11.96 -22.64 32.02
C HIS A 85 -11.25 -23.92 32.46
N GLU A 86 -10.70 -23.95 33.68
CA GLU A 86 -10.07 -25.15 34.24
C GLU A 86 -11.14 -26.16 34.68
N ILE A 87 -10.88 -27.45 34.42
CA ILE A 87 -11.66 -28.58 34.91
C ILE A 87 -10.72 -29.60 35.57
N SER A 88 -11.25 -30.51 36.39
CA SER A 88 -10.47 -31.32 37.35
C SER A 88 -9.44 -32.32 36.78
N SER A 89 -9.15 -32.27 35.48
CA SER A 89 -8.06 -32.99 34.81
C SER A 89 -7.64 -32.39 33.46
N SER A 90 -8.12 -31.19 33.08
CA SER A 90 -7.89 -30.58 31.76
C SER A 90 -8.36 -29.11 31.73
N PHE A 91 -8.36 -28.48 30.56
CA PHE A 91 -9.09 -27.25 30.28
C PHE A 91 -10.38 -27.51 29.48
N LYS A 92 -11.25 -26.50 29.41
CA LYS A 92 -12.36 -26.39 28.46
C LYS A 92 -12.42 -24.97 27.93
N CYS A 93 -12.37 -24.80 26.61
CA CYS A 93 -12.61 -23.51 25.98
C CYS A 93 -14.12 -23.23 25.80
N HIS A 94 -14.50 -21.96 25.88
CA HIS A 94 -15.77 -21.43 25.43
C HIS A 94 -15.51 -20.51 24.24
N CYS A 95 -15.99 -20.92 23.06
CA CYS A 95 -15.66 -20.25 21.80
C CYS A 95 -16.62 -19.09 21.50
N PRO A 96 -16.12 -17.98 20.93
CA PRO A 96 -16.99 -16.97 20.34
C PRO A 96 -17.69 -17.52 19.10
N SER A 97 -18.74 -16.82 18.66
CA SER A 97 -19.48 -17.15 17.44
C SER A 97 -18.54 -17.17 16.21
N GLY A 98 -18.83 -18.05 15.24
CA GLY A 98 -17.92 -18.41 14.14
C GLY A 98 -16.88 -19.47 14.50
N TRP A 99 -16.63 -19.79 15.78
CA TRP A 99 -15.52 -20.68 16.17
C TRP A 99 -15.95 -21.93 16.94
N SER A 100 -15.26 -23.05 16.67
CA SER A 100 -15.59 -24.38 17.17
C SER A 100 -14.37 -25.25 17.50
N GLY A 101 -14.63 -26.48 17.92
CA GLY A 101 -13.60 -27.43 18.37
C GLY A 101 -13.18 -27.24 19.84
N PRO A 102 -12.33 -28.13 20.37
CA PRO A 102 -11.94 -28.12 21.79
C PRO A 102 -11.09 -26.91 22.20
N THR A 103 -10.48 -26.25 21.22
CA THR A 103 -9.54 -25.12 21.37
C THR A 103 -10.00 -23.86 20.63
N CYS A 104 -11.23 -23.82 20.08
CA CYS A 104 -11.75 -22.70 19.28
C CYS A 104 -10.94 -22.36 18.01
N ALA A 105 -10.12 -23.30 17.54
CA ALA A 105 -9.24 -23.14 16.39
C ALA A 105 -9.84 -23.66 15.06
N ILE A 106 -11.10 -24.12 15.07
CA ILE A 106 -11.81 -24.62 13.89
C ILE A 106 -12.89 -23.60 13.53
N ASP A 107 -12.77 -22.96 12.36
CA ASP A 107 -13.81 -22.08 11.81
C ASP A 107 -15.12 -22.87 11.61
N ILE A 108 -16.26 -22.20 11.70
CA ILE A 108 -17.55 -22.79 11.42
C ILE A 108 -17.87 -22.52 9.95
N ASP A 109 -17.89 -23.59 9.16
CA ASP A 109 -18.39 -23.58 7.77
C ASP A 109 -19.90 -23.22 7.79
N GLU A 110 -20.19 -21.92 7.70
CA GLU A 110 -21.54 -21.36 7.63
C GLU A 110 -22.20 -21.76 6.30
N CYS A 111 -21.38 -21.92 5.24
CA CYS A 111 -21.81 -22.41 3.93
C CYS A 111 -22.30 -23.88 3.92
N ALA A 112 -21.93 -24.71 4.90
CA ALA A 112 -22.44 -26.07 5.06
C ALA A 112 -23.97 -26.12 5.23
N SER A 113 -24.58 -25.02 5.68
CA SER A 113 -26.04 -24.87 5.76
C SER A 113 -26.72 -24.72 4.38
N ASN A 114 -25.95 -24.51 3.31
CA ASN A 114 -26.39 -24.19 1.94
C ASN A 114 -27.34 -22.98 1.89
N PRO A 115 -26.91 -21.78 2.36
CA PRO A 115 -27.77 -20.60 2.47
C PRO A 115 -28.06 -19.93 1.13
N CYS A 116 -27.16 -20.09 0.14
CA CYS A 116 -27.30 -19.54 -1.20
C CYS A 116 -28.26 -20.38 -2.03
N ALA A 117 -29.33 -19.75 -2.50
CA ALA A 117 -30.36 -20.42 -3.30
C ALA A 117 -30.11 -20.27 -4.80
N GLN A 118 -30.96 -20.89 -5.62
CA GLN A 118 -30.97 -20.81 -7.09
C GLN A 118 -29.65 -21.18 -7.82
N GLY A 119 -28.67 -21.77 -7.12
CA GLY A 119 -27.36 -22.13 -7.67
C GLY A 119 -26.28 -21.06 -7.51
N GLY A 120 -26.48 -20.07 -6.63
CA GLY A 120 -25.41 -19.16 -6.20
C GLY A 120 -24.27 -19.89 -5.49
N THR A 121 -23.05 -19.38 -5.64
CA THR A 121 -21.86 -19.94 -4.99
C THR A 121 -21.73 -19.34 -3.59
N CYS A 122 -21.60 -20.19 -2.58
CA CYS A 122 -21.37 -19.76 -1.20
C CYS A 122 -19.88 -19.60 -0.93
N ILE A 123 -19.49 -18.45 -0.36
CA ILE A 123 -18.17 -18.19 0.19
C ILE A 123 -18.29 -18.07 1.71
N ASP A 124 -17.43 -18.81 2.39
CA ASP A 124 -17.38 -18.94 3.84
C ASP A 124 -16.52 -17.81 4.43
N HIS A 125 -17.02 -17.14 5.47
CA HIS A 125 -16.37 -16.01 6.15
C HIS A 125 -16.52 -16.18 7.66
N ILE A 126 -15.65 -15.58 8.47
CA ILE A 126 -15.70 -15.76 9.93
C ILE A 126 -17.06 -15.25 10.48
N ASN A 127 -17.87 -16.15 11.06
CA ASN A 127 -19.20 -15.84 11.60
C ASN A 127 -20.17 -15.26 10.54
N SER A 128 -19.99 -15.58 9.25
CA SER A 128 -20.79 -15.03 8.15
C SER A 128 -20.65 -15.84 6.86
N PHE A 129 -21.48 -15.55 5.86
CA PHE A 129 -21.33 -16.12 4.52
C PHE A 129 -21.67 -15.07 3.47
N GLU A 130 -21.18 -15.30 2.27
CA GLU A 130 -21.46 -14.49 1.09
C GLU A 130 -21.98 -15.37 -0.04
N CYS A 131 -22.95 -14.86 -0.82
CA CYS A 131 -23.57 -15.59 -1.91
C CYS A 131 -23.33 -14.86 -3.24
N ILE A 132 -22.41 -15.38 -4.06
CA ILE A 132 -22.23 -14.92 -5.44
C ILE A 132 -23.40 -15.47 -6.28
N CYS A 133 -24.31 -14.58 -6.65
CA CYS A 133 -25.52 -14.94 -7.37
C CYS A 133 -25.30 -15.09 -8.89
N PRO A 134 -26.01 -16.02 -9.57
CA PRO A 134 -26.06 -16.03 -11.03
C PRO A 134 -26.75 -14.74 -11.54
N GLN A 135 -26.43 -14.30 -12.75
CA GLN A 135 -26.88 -13.00 -13.32
C GLN A 135 -28.40 -12.75 -13.33
N GLN A 136 -29.23 -13.78 -13.12
CA GLN A 136 -30.69 -13.69 -13.08
C GLN A 136 -31.26 -13.52 -11.65
N TRP A 137 -30.40 -13.45 -10.62
CA TRP A 137 -30.79 -13.47 -9.21
C TRP A 137 -30.01 -12.46 -8.38
N ILE A 138 -30.66 -11.87 -7.37
CA ILE A 138 -30.10 -10.82 -6.50
C ILE A 138 -30.46 -11.02 -5.02
N GLY A 139 -29.86 -10.19 -4.16
CA GLY A 139 -30.02 -10.23 -2.71
C GLY A 139 -29.08 -11.24 -2.03
N ALA A 140 -28.85 -11.08 -0.73
CA ALA A 140 -27.80 -11.78 0.04
C ALA A 140 -27.89 -13.33 0.10
N THR A 141 -28.96 -13.92 -0.43
CA THR A 141 -29.14 -15.39 -0.55
C THR A 141 -29.59 -15.82 -1.95
N CYS A 142 -29.54 -14.93 -2.94
CA CYS A 142 -29.93 -15.15 -4.34
C CYS A 142 -31.39 -15.56 -4.57
N GLN A 143 -32.29 -15.23 -3.63
CA GLN A 143 -33.71 -15.61 -3.66
C GLN A 143 -34.61 -14.62 -4.42
N LEU A 144 -34.09 -13.45 -4.82
CA LEU A 144 -34.85 -12.41 -5.51
C LEU A 144 -34.56 -12.43 -7.01
N ASP A 145 -35.61 -12.27 -7.81
CA ASP A 145 -35.55 -12.20 -9.28
C ASP A 145 -34.85 -10.91 -9.74
N ALA A 146 -33.89 -11.00 -10.66
CA ALA A 146 -33.25 -9.81 -11.25
C ALA A 146 -34.14 -9.17 -12.31
N ASN A 147 -34.22 -7.83 -12.36
CA ASN A 147 -34.99 -7.12 -13.39
C ASN A 147 -34.12 -6.76 -14.62
N GLU A 148 -33.76 -7.75 -15.44
CA GLU A 148 -32.80 -7.52 -16.53
C GLU A 148 -33.32 -6.54 -17.61
N CYS A 149 -34.62 -6.26 -17.62
CA CYS A 149 -35.19 -5.23 -18.49
C CYS A 149 -34.70 -3.80 -18.19
N GLU A 150 -34.19 -3.51 -16.99
CA GLU A 150 -33.63 -2.19 -16.64
C GLU A 150 -32.35 -1.88 -17.43
N GLY A 151 -31.54 -2.91 -17.72
CA GLY A 151 -30.37 -2.83 -18.61
C GLY A 151 -30.71 -2.66 -20.11
N LYS A 152 -31.99 -2.55 -20.47
CA LYS A 152 -32.52 -2.36 -21.84
C LYS A 152 -31.93 -3.35 -22.88
N PRO A 153 -31.89 -4.68 -22.60
CA PRO A 153 -31.21 -5.66 -23.44
C PRO A 153 -31.85 -5.92 -24.82
N CYS A 154 -33.07 -5.43 -25.05
CA CYS A 154 -33.84 -5.65 -26.28
C CYS A 154 -33.58 -4.54 -27.32
N VAL A 155 -32.86 -4.84 -28.41
CA VAL A 155 -32.47 -3.81 -29.40
C VAL A 155 -33.52 -3.50 -30.48
N ASN A 156 -34.27 -4.50 -30.95
CA ASN A 156 -35.34 -4.32 -31.97
C ASN A 156 -36.65 -4.96 -31.51
N ALA A 157 -37.19 -4.47 -30.39
CA ALA A 157 -38.42 -5.00 -29.76
C ALA A 157 -39.46 -3.90 -29.52
N TYR A 158 -40.72 -4.31 -29.40
CA TYR A 158 -41.82 -3.47 -28.93
C TYR A 158 -41.85 -3.31 -27.40
N SER A 159 -41.38 -4.33 -26.67
CA SER A 159 -41.30 -4.32 -25.20
C SER A 159 -40.27 -5.33 -24.70
N CYS A 160 -39.66 -5.04 -23.55
CA CYS A 160 -39.05 -6.03 -22.67
C CYS A 160 -40.06 -6.42 -21.58
N LYS A 161 -40.05 -7.67 -21.13
CA LYS A 161 -40.87 -8.20 -20.04
C LYS A 161 -39.99 -9.05 -19.13
N ASN A 162 -39.91 -8.72 -17.84
CA ASN A 162 -39.23 -9.57 -16.88
C ASN A 162 -40.02 -10.85 -16.64
N LEU A 163 -39.32 -11.95 -16.42
CA LEU A 163 -39.85 -13.26 -16.02
C LEU A 163 -38.93 -13.82 -14.93
N ILE A 164 -39.41 -14.81 -14.18
CA ILE A 164 -38.61 -15.40 -13.11
C ILE A 164 -37.40 -16.14 -13.70
N GLY A 165 -36.20 -15.64 -13.43
CA GLY A 165 -34.94 -16.17 -13.95
C GLY A 165 -34.63 -15.79 -15.41
N GLY A 166 -35.13 -14.66 -15.91
CA GLY A 166 -34.78 -14.14 -17.24
C GLY A 166 -35.81 -13.21 -17.88
N TYR A 167 -35.46 -12.54 -18.97
CA TYR A 167 -36.35 -11.62 -19.68
C TYR A 167 -36.84 -12.13 -21.04
N TYR A 168 -37.94 -11.54 -21.53
CA TYR A 168 -38.46 -11.76 -22.88
C TYR A 168 -38.57 -10.45 -23.68
N CYS A 169 -37.97 -10.42 -24.87
CA CYS A 169 -38.11 -9.33 -25.83
C CYS A 169 -39.19 -9.62 -26.88
N ASP A 170 -40.13 -8.70 -27.05
CA ASP A 170 -41.23 -8.80 -28.02
C ASP A 170 -40.78 -8.27 -29.40
N CYS A 171 -40.10 -9.10 -30.20
CA CYS A 171 -39.36 -8.65 -31.39
C CYS A 171 -40.23 -8.02 -32.49
N ILE A 172 -39.72 -6.94 -33.09
CA ILE A 172 -40.29 -6.28 -34.26
C ILE A 172 -40.22 -7.24 -35.48
N PRO A 173 -41.26 -7.32 -36.34
CA PRO A 173 -41.27 -8.19 -37.51
C PRO A 173 -40.03 -7.99 -38.39
N GLY A 174 -39.32 -9.10 -38.63
CA GLY A 174 -38.01 -9.09 -39.27
C GLY A 174 -36.86 -9.41 -38.32
N TRP A 175 -37.02 -9.32 -37.01
CA TRP A 175 -35.98 -9.59 -36.01
C TRP A 175 -36.29 -10.80 -35.12
N LYS A 176 -35.24 -11.50 -34.65
CA LYS A 176 -35.28 -12.69 -33.78
C LYS A 176 -34.03 -12.75 -32.88
N GLY A 177 -33.90 -13.82 -32.09
CA GLY A 177 -32.90 -13.97 -31.03
C GLY A 177 -33.39 -13.35 -29.72
N VAL A 178 -32.81 -13.75 -28.58
CA VAL A 178 -33.27 -13.34 -27.24
C VAL A 178 -33.39 -11.82 -27.13
N ASN A 179 -32.36 -11.09 -27.57
CA ASN A 179 -32.28 -9.63 -27.58
C ASN A 179 -32.92 -8.96 -28.81
N CYS A 180 -33.55 -9.72 -29.72
CA CYS A 180 -33.98 -9.26 -31.05
C CYS A 180 -32.84 -8.70 -31.96
N HIS A 181 -31.62 -9.23 -31.83
CA HIS A 181 -30.45 -8.79 -32.62
C HIS A 181 -30.29 -9.49 -33.98
N ILE A 182 -31.01 -10.60 -34.25
CA ILE A 182 -30.86 -11.41 -35.47
C ILE A 182 -31.84 -10.93 -36.53
N ASN A 183 -31.34 -10.31 -37.61
CA ASN A 183 -32.17 -9.94 -38.76
C ASN A 183 -32.51 -11.17 -39.61
N THR A 184 -33.80 -11.42 -39.84
CA THR A 184 -34.33 -12.58 -40.57
C THR A 184 -34.53 -12.34 -42.07
N PHE A 185 -34.48 -11.10 -42.56
CA PHE A 185 -34.45 -10.82 -44.00
C PHE A 185 -33.15 -11.35 -44.67
N SER A 186 -32.10 -11.55 -43.88
CA SER A 186 -30.83 -12.20 -44.26
C SER A 186 -30.97 -13.69 -44.65
N VAL A 187 -32.07 -14.36 -44.30
CA VAL A 187 -32.18 -15.84 -44.36
C VAL A 187 -32.48 -16.35 -45.78
N PHE A 188 -32.94 -15.49 -46.70
CA PHE A 188 -33.32 -15.90 -48.06
C PHE A 188 -32.16 -15.90 -49.07
N LYS A 189 -31.03 -16.57 -48.76
CA LYS A 189 -30.10 -17.03 -49.82
C LYS A 189 -29.25 -18.27 -49.47
N ALA A 190 -29.51 -19.33 -50.22
CA ALA A 190 -28.60 -20.43 -50.59
C ALA A 190 -27.70 -21.08 -49.51
N LYS A 191 -28.15 -22.23 -48.97
CA LYS A 191 -27.26 -23.22 -48.33
C LYS A 191 -26.34 -23.88 -49.38
N ASN A 192 -25.19 -23.28 -49.71
CA ASN A 192 -24.06 -24.00 -50.34
C ASN A 192 -22.66 -23.37 -50.15
N SER A 193 -22.34 -22.86 -48.95
CA SER A 193 -20.95 -22.83 -48.45
C SER A 193 -20.95 -22.47 -46.96
N SER A 194 -20.05 -23.06 -46.18
CA SER A 194 -19.81 -22.70 -44.78
C SER A 194 -19.08 -21.36 -44.58
N CYS A 195 -18.72 -20.68 -45.68
CA CYS A 195 -18.04 -19.36 -45.71
C CYS A 195 -18.97 -18.19 -46.06
N ILE A 196 -20.30 -18.36 -46.00
CA ILE A 196 -21.27 -17.27 -46.26
C ILE A 196 -22.26 -17.17 -45.08
N PRO A 197 -22.34 -16.01 -44.38
CA PRO A 197 -21.45 -14.85 -44.49
C PRO A 197 -20.00 -15.22 -44.14
N ASN A 198 -19.02 -14.42 -44.58
CA ASN A 198 -17.60 -14.71 -44.31
C ASN A 198 -17.33 -14.71 -42.79
N PRO A 199 -16.93 -15.85 -42.18
CA PRO A 199 -16.70 -15.94 -40.74
C PRO A 199 -15.30 -15.46 -40.32
N CYS A 200 -14.41 -15.19 -41.29
CA CYS A 200 -13.03 -14.82 -41.02
C CYS A 200 -12.88 -13.29 -41.02
N MET A 201 -12.61 -12.74 -39.85
CA MET A 201 -12.42 -11.30 -39.63
C MET A 201 -11.00 -10.85 -40.03
N ASN A 202 -10.75 -9.54 -39.96
CA ASN A 202 -9.44 -8.91 -40.19
C ASN A 202 -8.75 -9.28 -41.53
N GLY A 203 -9.57 -9.65 -42.53
CA GLY A 203 -9.10 -10.07 -43.85
C GLY A 203 -8.50 -11.47 -43.90
N GLY A 204 -8.75 -12.33 -42.91
CA GLY A 204 -8.47 -13.76 -42.96
C GLY A 204 -9.24 -14.45 -44.10
N THR A 205 -8.66 -15.51 -44.65
CA THR A 205 -9.22 -16.26 -45.79
C THR A 205 -10.03 -17.47 -45.31
N CYS A 206 -11.32 -17.52 -45.63
CA CYS A 206 -12.15 -18.67 -45.30
C CYS A 206 -11.91 -19.85 -46.25
N VAL A 207 -11.71 -21.04 -45.68
CA VAL A 207 -11.69 -22.31 -46.41
C VAL A 207 -12.84 -23.20 -45.91
N GLY A 208 -13.76 -23.53 -46.80
CA GLY A 208 -14.94 -24.33 -46.49
C GLY A 208 -14.67 -25.84 -46.58
N SER A 209 -15.12 -26.60 -45.59
CA SER A 209 -14.98 -28.05 -45.50
C SER A 209 -16.32 -28.69 -45.13
N GLY A 210 -17.21 -28.81 -46.11
CA GLY A 210 -18.57 -29.33 -45.91
C GLY A 210 -19.42 -28.40 -45.04
N ASP A 211 -20.05 -28.94 -44.00
CA ASP A 211 -20.83 -28.15 -43.02
C ASP A 211 -19.94 -27.35 -42.03
N SER A 212 -18.60 -27.42 -42.13
CA SER A 212 -17.65 -26.68 -41.28
C SER A 212 -16.77 -25.71 -42.08
N PHE A 213 -16.19 -24.72 -41.40
CA PHE A 213 -15.22 -23.77 -41.96
C PHE A 213 -13.94 -23.75 -41.12
N SER A 214 -12.85 -23.32 -41.75
CA SER A 214 -11.61 -22.88 -41.09
C SER A 214 -11.17 -21.53 -41.68
N CYS A 215 -10.45 -20.75 -40.89
CA CYS A 215 -9.90 -19.45 -41.30
C CYS A 215 -8.37 -19.51 -41.35
N ILE A 216 -7.80 -19.11 -42.48
CA ILE A 216 -6.36 -18.85 -42.62
C ILE A 216 -6.16 -17.37 -42.31
N CYS A 217 -5.62 -17.09 -41.13
CA CYS A 217 -5.43 -15.72 -40.66
C CYS A 217 -4.25 -15.03 -41.35
N LYS A 218 -4.26 -13.70 -41.31
CA LYS A 218 -3.10 -12.88 -41.66
C LYS A 218 -2.16 -12.78 -40.46
N GLU A 219 -0.92 -12.38 -40.72
CA GLU A 219 0.05 -12.05 -39.68
C GLU A 219 -0.54 -11.07 -38.64
N GLY A 220 -0.22 -11.28 -37.36
CA GLY A 220 -0.83 -10.59 -36.23
C GLY A 220 -2.22 -11.11 -35.78
N TRP A 221 -2.82 -12.12 -36.43
CA TRP A 221 -4.16 -12.60 -36.06
C TRP A 221 -4.25 -14.11 -35.88
N GLU A 222 -5.03 -14.52 -34.87
CA GLU A 222 -5.22 -15.92 -34.50
C GLU A 222 -6.66 -16.25 -34.05
N GLY A 223 -6.84 -17.51 -33.61
CA GLY A 223 -8.14 -18.09 -33.28
C GLY A 223 -8.95 -18.51 -34.51
N ARG A 224 -10.03 -19.25 -34.27
CA ARG A 224 -10.84 -19.89 -35.32
C ARG A 224 -11.45 -18.93 -36.36
N THR A 225 -11.58 -17.65 -36.01
CA THR A 225 -12.24 -16.59 -36.78
C THR A 225 -11.30 -15.41 -37.10
N CYS A 226 -10.01 -15.49 -36.76
CA CYS A 226 -9.03 -14.41 -36.92
C CYS A 226 -9.42 -13.11 -36.19
N THR A 227 -10.06 -13.25 -35.03
CA THR A 227 -10.61 -12.16 -34.20
C THR A 227 -9.73 -11.82 -33.00
N GLN A 228 -8.80 -12.70 -32.63
CA GLN A 228 -7.85 -12.46 -31.53
C GLN A 228 -6.55 -11.94 -32.13
N ASN A 229 -5.98 -10.89 -31.54
CA ASN A 229 -4.63 -10.46 -31.88
C ASN A 229 -3.64 -11.54 -31.42
N THR A 230 -2.64 -11.86 -32.23
CA THR A 230 -1.51 -12.67 -31.75
C THR A 230 -0.67 -11.80 -30.83
N ASN A 231 -0.42 -12.27 -29.61
CA ASN A 231 0.33 -11.53 -28.59
C ASN A 231 1.82 -11.43 -28.99
N ASP A 232 2.19 -10.29 -29.58
CA ASP A 232 3.55 -9.99 -30.05
C ASP A 232 4.53 -9.73 -28.87
N CYS A 233 4.00 -9.64 -27.65
CA CYS A 233 4.76 -9.51 -26.41
C CYS A 233 5.21 -10.84 -25.79
N ASN A 234 4.92 -11.99 -26.39
CA ASN A 234 5.32 -13.32 -25.89
C ASN A 234 6.57 -13.86 -26.64
N PRO A 235 7.69 -14.25 -25.98
CA PRO A 235 7.90 -14.44 -24.54
C PRO A 235 8.74 -13.33 -23.88
N HIS A 236 8.23 -12.09 -23.89
CA HIS A 236 8.82 -10.86 -23.35
C HIS A 236 9.99 -10.29 -24.20
N PRO A 237 9.72 -9.41 -25.18
CA PRO A 237 10.75 -8.76 -25.99
C PRO A 237 11.41 -7.54 -25.30
N CYS A 238 10.82 -7.02 -24.23
CA CYS A 238 11.27 -5.80 -23.54
C CYS A 238 12.18 -6.10 -22.34
N TYR A 239 13.24 -5.31 -22.18
CA TYR A 239 14.25 -5.49 -21.12
C TYR A 239 14.18 -4.39 -20.06
N ASN A 240 14.93 -4.58 -18.96
CA ASN A 240 15.14 -3.57 -17.91
C ASN A 240 13.85 -3.00 -17.29
N GLY A 241 12.80 -3.83 -17.18
CA GLY A 241 11.50 -3.41 -16.63
C GLY A 241 10.62 -2.60 -17.60
N GLY A 242 10.99 -2.51 -18.88
CA GLY A 242 10.15 -1.89 -19.91
C GLY A 242 8.84 -2.65 -20.13
N ILE A 243 7.73 -1.92 -20.17
CA ILE A 243 6.38 -2.46 -20.39
C ILE A 243 6.22 -2.78 -21.88
N CYS A 244 5.75 -3.99 -22.20
CA CYS A 244 5.45 -4.34 -23.59
C CYS A 244 4.01 -3.94 -23.93
N VAL A 245 3.84 -3.14 -24.98
CA VAL A 245 2.54 -2.77 -25.55
C VAL A 245 2.33 -3.60 -26.81
N ASP A 246 1.33 -4.47 -26.75
CA ASP A 246 0.87 -5.34 -27.83
C ASP A 246 0.25 -4.52 -28.98
N GLY A 247 0.36 -5.04 -30.20
CA GLY A 247 -0.12 -4.39 -31.42
C GLY A 247 -0.32 -5.42 -32.53
N VAL A 248 -0.88 -4.99 -33.66
CA VAL A 248 -1.28 -5.93 -34.73
C VAL A 248 -0.10 -6.23 -35.64
N ASN A 249 0.63 -7.33 -35.38
CA ASN A 249 1.87 -7.72 -36.07
C ASN A 249 3.04 -6.74 -35.79
N TRP A 250 3.05 -6.14 -34.60
CA TRP A 250 4.13 -5.31 -34.05
C TRP A 250 3.93 -5.10 -32.54
N PHE A 251 5.03 -4.95 -31.80
CA PHE A 251 5.02 -4.49 -30.41
C PHE A 251 5.81 -3.18 -30.27
N ARG A 252 5.63 -2.46 -29.16
CA ARG A 252 6.62 -1.48 -28.67
C ARG A 252 6.95 -1.73 -27.20
N CYS A 253 8.16 -1.36 -26.80
CA CYS A 253 8.54 -1.31 -25.40
C CYS A 253 8.48 0.12 -24.88
N GLU A 254 7.76 0.33 -23.78
CA GLU A 254 7.73 1.59 -23.03
C GLU A 254 8.71 1.47 -21.86
N CYS A 255 9.86 2.11 -22.00
CA CYS A 255 11.01 1.87 -21.15
C CYS A 255 10.85 2.48 -19.75
N ALA A 256 11.35 1.76 -18.75
CA ALA A 256 11.55 2.31 -17.42
C ALA A 256 12.50 3.53 -17.46
N PRO A 257 12.37 4.50 -16.53
CA PRO A 257 13.27 5.65 -16.44
C PRO A 257 14.74 5.22 -16.42
N GLY A 258 15.59 5.96 -17.13
CA GLY A 258 17.01 5.62 -17.36
C GLY A 258 17.26 4.70 -18.55
N PHE A 259 16.24 4.15 -19.22
CA PHE A 259 16.41 3.23 -20.36
C PHE A 259 15.79 3.74 -21.67
N ALA A 260 16.39 3.33 -22.78
CA ALA A 260 16.02 3.73 -24.13
C ALA A 260 16.24 2.60 -25.16
N GLY A 261 15.82 2.87 -26.41
CA GLY A 261 15.87 1.91 -27.52
C GLY A 261 14.57 1.11 -27.70
N PRO A 262 14.43 0.38 -28.81
CA PRO A 262 13.19 -0.32 -29.17
C PRO A 262 12.83 -1.48 -28.22
N ASP A 263 13.84 -2.04 -27.53
CA ASP A 263 13.74 -3.13 -26.57
C ASP A 263 14.26 -2.75 -25.16
N CYS A 264 14.45 -1.45 -24.91
CA CYS A 264 14.89 -0.87 -23.63
C CYS A 264 16.27 -1.34 -23.10
N ARG A 265 17.14 -1.88 -23.95
CA ARG A 265 18.50 -2.32 -23.55
C ARG A 265 19.50 -1.20 -23.32
N ILE A 266 19.26 0.00 -23.86
CA ILE A 266 20.25 1.09 -23.86
C ILE A 266 20.10 1.87 -22.55
N ASN A 267 21.14 1.91 -21.71
CA ASN A 267 21.17 2.90 -20.61
C ASN A 267 21.25 4.29 -21.23
N ILE A 268 20.43 5.22 -20.75
CA ILE A 268 20.64 6.64 -20.99
C ILE A 268 21.97 7.02 -20.32
N ASP A 269 22.71 7.93 -20.94
CA ASP A 269 23.97 8.44 -20.42
C ASP A 269 23.74 9.90 -20.02
N GLU A 270 23.27 10.11 -18.78
CA GLU A 270 22.99 11.44 -18.23
C GLU A 270 24.23 12.35 -18.27
N CYS A 271 25.44 11.77 -18.27
CA CYS A 271 26.70 12.50 -18.35
C CYS A 271 26.94 13.17 -19.72
N GLN A 272 26.28 12.75 -20.81
CA GLN A 272 26.32 13.47 -22.10
C GLN A 272 25.80 14.91 -21.99
N SER A 273 24.91 15.19 -21.04
CA SER A 273 24.44 16.55 -20.75
C SER A 273 25.50 17.46 -20.12
N SER A 274 26.69 16.91 -19.79
CA SER A 274 27.76 17.57 -19.03
C SER A 274 27.27 18.25 -17.74
N PRO A 275 26.55 17.53 -16.85
CA PRO A 275 25.85 18.13 -15.72
C PRO A 275 26.77 18.58 -14.57
N CYS A 276 28.04 18.17 -14.59
CA CYS A 276 29.04 18.48 -13.57
C CYS A 276 29.85 19.73 -13.89
N GLY A 277 30.16 20.51 -12.86
CA GLY A 277 30.92 21.75 -12.95
C GLY A 277 32.38 21.56 -13.38
N TYR A 278 32.98 22.64 -13.88
CA TYR A 278 34.31 22.63 -14.51
C TYR A 278 35.38 21.89 -13.69
N GLY A 279 35.96 20.86 -14.30
CA GLY A 279 37.03 20.03 -13.73
C GLY A 279 36.54 18.83 -12.89
N ALA A 280 35.23 18.61 -12.74
CA ALA A 280 34.68 17.41 -12.13
C ALA A 280 34.52 16.28 -13.16
N THR A 281 34.68 15.03 -12.72
CA THR A 281 34.41 13.85 -13.55
C THR A 281 32.99 13.37 -13.26
N CYS A 282 32.13 13.41 -14.28
CA CYS A 282 30.80 12.81 -14.24
C CYS A 282 30.93 11.28 -14.31
N ILE A 283 30.10 10.57 -13.55
CA ILE A 283 29.98 9.12 -13.63
C ILE A 283 28.50 8.77 -13.79
N ASP A 284 28.24 7.99 -14.83
CA ASP A 284 26.93 7.46 -15.21
C ASP A 284 26.36 6.54 -14.12
N GLU A 285 25.04 6.61 -13.91
CA GLU A 285 24.27 5.76 -13.00
C GLU A 285 22.92 5.42 -13.66
N ILE A 286 22.24 4.36 -13.21
CA ILE A 286 20.94 4.01 -13.79
C ILE A 286 19.93 5.10 -13.42
N ASN A 287 19.38 5.80 -14.44
CA ASN A 287 18.46 6.93 -14.28
C ASN A 287 19.05 8.08 -13.45
N GLY A 288 20.35 8.38 -13.62
CA GLY A 288 21.04 9.40 -12.84
C GLY A 288 22.52 9.56 -13.15
N TYR A 289 23.19 10.42 -12.36
CA TYR A 289 24.63 10.63 -12.46
C TYR A 289 25.18 11.09 -11.11
N ARG A 290 26.45 10.77 -10.83
CA ARG A 290 27.22 11.38 -9.73
C ARG A 290 28.40 12.19 -10.24
N CYS A 291 28.61 13.37 -9.66
CA CYS A 291 29.77 14.20 -9.95
C CYS A 291 30.88 13.97 -8.92
N THR A 292 32.06 13.54 -9.37
CA THR A 292 33.26 13.50 -8.52
C THR A 292 34.02 14.82 -8.62
N CYS A 293 34.06 15.56 -7.52
CA CYS A 293 34.56 16.93 -7.51
C CYS A 293 36.08 17.00 -7.40
N PRO A 294 36.74 17.95 -8.12
CA PRO A 294 38.16 18.20 -7.94
C PRO A 294 38.40 18.95 -6.61
N PRO A 295 39.64 18.95 -6.08
CA PRO A 295 39.97 19.63 -4.83
C PRO A 295 39.49 21.09 -4.79
N GLY A 296 38.72 21.43 -3.76
CA GLY A 296 38.18 22.77 -3.54
C GLY A 296 36.88 23.11 -4.28
N ARG A 297 36.20 22.11 -4.86
CA ARG A 297 34.81 22.20 -5.34
C ARG A 297 33.89 21.22 -4.61
N VAL A 298 32.63 21.61 -4.38
CA VAL A 298 31.60 20.79 -3.71
C VAL A 298 30.19 21.07 -4.28
N GLY A 299 29.18 20.41 -3.70
CA GLY A 299 27.80 20.43 -4.18
C GLY A 299 27.51 19.25 -5.12
N PRO A 300 26.24 18.89 -5.36
CA PRO A 300 25.86 17.72 -6.16
C PRO A 300 26.34 17.80 -7.62
N ARG A 301 26.61 19.01 -8.12
CA ARG A 301 27.20 19.25 -9.45
C ARG A 301 28.61 19.87 -9.35
N CYS A 302 29.30 19.80 -8.21
CA CYS A 302 30.61 20.42 -7.99
C CYS A 302 30.66 21.94 -8.31
N GLN A 303 29.51 22.60 -8.19
CA GLN A 303 29.29 23.98 -8.60
C GLN A 303 29.74 25.00 -7.54
N GLU A 304 29.72 24.63 -6.26
CA GLU A 304 30.20 25.45 -5.15
C GLU A 304 31.75 25.45 -5.12
N VAL A 305 32.38 26.62 -5.01
CA VAL A 305 33.85 26.76 -4.89
C VAL A 305 34.18 27.14 -3.46
N ILE A 306 35.06 26.37 -2.82
CA ILE A 306 35.46 26.52 -1.40
C ILE A 306 36.98 26.69 -1.20
N GLY A 307 37.78 26.49 -2.26
CA GLY A 307 39.24 26.62 -2.21
C GLY A 307 39.93 25.38 -1.60
N ILE A 308 41.27 25.40 -1.51
CA ILE A 308 42.05 24.27 -0.98
C ILE A 308 42.30 24.48 0.53
N GLY A 309 41.27 24.22 1.33
CA GLY A 309 41.37 24.19 2.80
C GLY A 309 42.03 22.92 3.34
N LYS A 310 42.30 22.91 4.65
CA LYS A 310 42.89 21.77 5.37
C LYS A 310 41.92 20.58 5.47
N PRO A 311 42.43 19.33 5.41
CA PRO A 311 41.64 18.14 5.71
C PRO A 311 41.32 18.06 7.20
N CYS A 312 40.18 17.46 7.52
CA CYS A 312 39.73 17.18 8.87
C CYS A 312 40.17 15.77 9.31
N TRP A 313 40.29 15.56 10.63
CA TRP A 313 40.69 14.28 11.23
C TRP A 313 39.63 13.80 12.21
N LEU A 314 39.16 12.55 12.05
CA LEU A 314 38.13 11.95 12.91
C LEU A 314 38.40 10.46 13.10
N LYS A 315 38.52 10.00 14.36
CA LYS A 315 38.68 8.58 14.74
C LYS A 315 39.76 7.83 13.92
N GLY A 316 40.85 8.52 13.54
CA GLY A 316 41.96 7.98 12.74
C GLY A 316 41.81 8.10 11.21
N MET A 317 40.66 8.53 10.71
CA MET A 317 40.40 8.77 9.28
C MET A 317 40.62 10.24 8.90
N THR A 318 41.05 10.48 7.66
CA THR A 318 41.25 11.82 7.07
C THR A 318 40.13 12.16 6.09
N PHE A 319 39.49 13.30 6.29
CA PHE A 319 38.38 13.81 5.48
C PHE A 319 38.83 15.04 4.69
N PRO A 320 38.83 15.02 3.34
CA PRO A 320 39.21 16.17 2.53
C PRO A 320 38.38 17.43 2.84
N HIS A 321 38.97 18.61 2.67
CA HIS A 321 38.20 19.85 2.77
C HIS A 321 37.01 19.84 1.79
N GLY A 322 35.82 20.15 2.29
CA GLY A 322 34.57 20.09 1.55
C GLY A 322 33.85 18.74 1.58
N SER A 323 34.50 17.64 2.00
CA SER A 323 33.81 16.35 2.09
C SER A 323 32.61 16.44 3.03
N ARG A 324 31.46 15.93 2.59
CA ARG A 324 30.27 15.72 3.41
C ARG A 324 30.12 14.21 3.67
N TRP A 325 29.75 13.82 4.89
CA TRP A 325 29.49 12.44 5.27
C TRP A 325 28.43 12.40 6.37
N ASP A 326 27.66 11.32 6.44
CA ASP A 326 26.78 11.08 7.58
C ASP A 326 27.55 10.36 8.70
N GLN A 327 27.29 10.78 9.93
CA GLN A 327 27.80 10.18 11.15
C GLN A 327 26.61 9.87 12.06
N GLU A 328 26.25 8.58 12.11
CA GLU A 328 25.02 8.11 12.77
C GLU A 328 23.79 8.84 12.19
N CYS A 329 22.97 9.49 13.00
CA CYS A 329 21.83 10.26 12.54
C CYS A 329 22.19 11.66 12.01
N ASN A 330 23.43 12.13 12.18
CA ASN A 330 23.86 13.48 11.83
C ASN A 330 24.55 13.55 10.47
N SER A 331 24.50 14.72 9.84
CA SER A 331 25.28 15.01 8.63
C SER A 331 26.40 15.99 8.96
N CYS A 332 27.61 15.65 8.56
CA CYS A 332 28.86 16.34 8.88
C CYS A 332 29.55 16.83 7.62
N HIS A 333 30.32 17.92 7.75
CA HIS A 333 31.12 18.48 6.68
C HIS A 333 32.45 19.06 7.17
N CYS A 334 33.47 19.01 6.31
CA CYS A 334 34.81 19.51 6.63
C CYS A 334 35.06 20.93 6.09
N LEU A 335 35.25 21.91 6.98
CA LEU A 335 35.54 23.32 6.67
C LEU A 335 36.91 23.73 7.26
N ASP A 336 37.92 23.90 6.41
CA ASP A 336 39.33 24.19 6.75
C ASP A 336 39.87 23.48 8.01
N GLY A 337 39.73 22.16 8.06
CA GLY A 337 40.17 21.33 9.19
C GLY A 337 39.23 21.30 10.39
N ARG A 338 38.17 22.13 10.43
CA ARG A 338 37.05 22.01 11.37
C ARG A 338 36.02 21.04 10.82
N ILE A 339 35.61 20.07 11.63
CA ILE A 339 34.41 19.27 11.39
C ILE A 339 33.23 20.08 11.95
N ASP A 340 32.22 20.31 11.12
CA ASP A 340 30.95 20.89 11.53
C ASP A 340 29.81 19.93 11.19
N CYS A 341 28.93 19.66 12.15
CA CYS A 341 27.89 18.63 12.07
C CYS A 341 26.56 19.16 12.58
N THR A 342 25.47 18.62 12.06
CA THR A 342 24.17 18.71 12.73
C THR A 342 24.24 18.05 14.12
N LYS A 343 23.33 18.43 15.01
CA LYS A 343 23.37 18.10 16.44
C LYS A 343 22.11 17.39 16.90
N VAL A 344 21.57 16.46 16.11
CA VAL A 344 20.54 15.53 16.60
C VAL A 344 21.18 14.56 17.59
N TRP A 345 20.60 14.41 18.77
CA TRP A 345 20.94 13.31 19.68
C TRP A 345 20.35 12.02 19.11
N CYS A 346 21.20 11.13 18.58
CA CYS A 346 20.77 9.95 17.84
C CYS A 346 20.10 8.86 18.71
N GLY A 347 20.33 8.93 20.03
CA GLY A 347 19.87 7.93 20.99
C GLY A 347 20.52 6.57 20.79
N ARG A 348 19.81 5.50 21.16
CA ARG A 348 20.34 4.14 21.07
C ARG A 348 19.84 3.51 19.78
N LYS A 349 20.75 2.98 18.97
CA LYS A 349 20.35 2.30 17.73
C LYS A 349 19.64 0.98 18.10
N PRO A 350 18.41 0.71 17.60
CA PRO A 350 17.78 -0.59 17.74
C PRO A 350 18.50 -1.61 16.85
N CYS A 351 18.64 -2.84 17.35
CA CYS A 351 19.37 -3.92 16.69
C CYS A 351 18.65 -5.25 16.84
N LEU A 352 18.95 -6.20 15.96
CA LEU A 352 18.46 -7.57 16.05
C LEU A 352 19.43 -8.41 16.89
N LEU A 353 18.89 -9.14 17.88
CA LEU A 353 19.64 -10.02 18.78
C LEU A 353 20.19 -11.24 18.02
N HIS A 354 19.39 -11.78 17.09
CA HIS A 354 19.78 -12.90 16.22
C HIS A 354 20.24 -12.40 14.85
N LYS A 355 21.45 -12.79 14.43
CA LYS A 355 22.02 -12.40 13.14
C LYS A 355 21.42 -13.20 11.98
N HIS A 356 20.41 -12.66 11.32
CA HIS A 356 20.17 -12.99 9.92
C HIS A 356 21.22 -12.33 9.02
N TRP A 357 21.67 -13.04 7.98
CA TRP A 357 22.88 -12.70 7.22
C TRP A 357 22.73 -11.50 6.25
N ASP A 358 21.51 -10.98 6.09
CA ASP A 358 21.10 -10.26 4.88
C ASP A 358 20.52 -8.85 5.14
N ASN A 359 20.77 -8.25 6.31
CA ASN A 359 20.27 -6.89 6.61
C ASN A 359 21.25 -6.04 7.42
N SER A 360 22.11 -5.30 6.71
CA SER A 360 23.14 -4.43 7.30
C SER A 360 22.60 -3.26 8.13
N ASN A 361 21.34 -2.87 7.95
CA ASN A 361 20.78 -1.68 8.60
C ASN A 361 20.60 -1.85 10.11
N TYR A 362 20.38 -3.07 10.61
CA TYR A 362 20.12 -3.34 12.04
C TYR A 362 21.34 -3.89 12.80
N GLN A 363 22.54 -3.81 12.21
CA GLN A 363 23.80 -4.11 12.88
C GLN A 363 24.23 -2.94 13.80
N CYS A 364 24.80 -3.23 14.96
CA CYS A 364 25.41 -2.21 15.81
C CYS A 364 26.70 -1.61 15.21
N PRO A 365 27.01 -0.34 15.53
CA PRO A 365 28.31 0.28 15.21
C PRO A 365 29.51 -0.53 15.71
N MET A 366 30.66 -0.34 15.04
CA MET A 366 31.93 -0.97 15.44
C MET A 366 32.29 -0.65 16.89
N GLY A 367 32.42 -1.68 17.72
CA GLY A 367 32.69 -1.58 19.16
C GLY A 367 31.45 -1.52 20.05
N GLN A 368 30.24 -1.61 19.50
CA GLN A 368 28.99 -1.78 20.25
C GLN A 368 28.41 -3.19 20.05
N GLU A 369 27.80 -3.74 21.10
CA GLU A 369 27.14 -5.04 21.08
C GLU A 369 25.62 -4.85 21.23
N CYS A 370 24.83 -5.73 20.62
CA CYS A 370 23.38 -5.71 20.78
C CYS A 370 23.01 -6.37 22.12
N GLN A 371 22.38 -5.61 23.02
CA GLN A 371 22.02 -6.05 24.35
C GLN A 371 20.52 -6.28 24.43
N GLU A 372 20.13 -7.46 24.93
CA GLU A 372 18.75 -7.78 25.26
C GLU A 372 18.27 -6.86 26.38
N LYS A 373 17.17 -6.17 26.13
CA LYS A 373 16.60 -5.18 27.05
C LYS A 373 15.13 -4.98 26.73
N TYR A 374 14.32 -4.78 27.76
CA TYR A 374 12.89 -4.53 27.61
C TYR A 374 12.61 -3.24 26.81
N MET A 375 12.37 -3.42 25.51
CA MET A 375 11.86 -2.41 24.59
C MET A 375 10.35 -2.22 24.79
N LYS A 376 9.88 -0.98 24.68
CA LYS A 376 8.44 -0.72 24.59
C LYS A 376 7.99 -1.09 23.17
N CYS A 377 7.40 -2.27 23.08
CA CYS A 377 6.86 -2.82 21.85
C CYS A 377 5.62 -2.03 21.44
N PHE A 378 5.55 -1.60 20.18
CA PHE A 378 4.38 -0.90 19.63
C PHE A 378 3.50 -1.88 18.84
N GLN A 379 4.10 -2.71 17.98
CA GLN A 379 3.43 -3.78 17.26
C GLN A 379 4.09 -5.13 17.60
N PRO A 380 3.47 -6.01 18.41
CA PRO A 380 4.06 -7.28 18.81
C PRO A 380 4.17 -8.29 17.66
N PRO A 381 5.07 -9.31 17.77
CA PRO A 381 6.03 -9.54 18.85
C PRO A 381 7.37 -8.82 18.62
N CYS A 382 7.91 -8.14 19.63
CA CYS A 382 9.20 -7.43 19.56
C CYS A 382 10.40 -8.18 20.19
N THR A 383 10.27 -9.48 20.45
CA THR A 383 11.24 -10.28 21.24
C THR A 383 12.61 -10.47 20.58
N GLU A 384 12.76 -10.15 19.30
CA GLU A 384 14.04 -10.28 18.57
C GLU A 384 14.91 -9.01 18.63
N TRP A 385 14.40 -7.92 19.23
CA TRP A 385 15.06 -6.62 19.24
C TRP A 385 15.78 -6.31 20.55
N GLY A 386 16.92 -5.63 20.44
CA GLY A 386 17.71 -5.09 21.55
C GLY A 386 18.22 -3.67 21.28
N GLU A 387 19.05 -3.17 22.21
CA GLU A 387 19.76 -1.89 22.07
C GLU A 387 21.25 -2.10 21.84
N CYS A 388 21.85 -1.30 20.95
CA CYS A 388 23.32 -1.21 20.90
C CYS A 388 23.87 -0.56 22.18
N SER A 389 24.92 -1.14 22.76
CA SER A 389 25.56 -0.65 23.98
C SER A 389 26.04 0.81 23.81
N ALA A 390 25.63 1.68 24.72
CA ALA A 390 25.66 3.13 24.49
C ALA A 390 27.08 3.74 24.47
N SER A 391 27.31 4.65 23.51
CA SER A 391 28.49 5.52 23.42
C SER A 391 28.34 6.81 24.25
N GLU A 392 27.15 7.39 24.29
CA GLU A 392 26.87 8.66 24.97
C GLU A 392 25.69 8.55 25.96
N PRO A 393 25.79 9.15 27.16
CA PRO A 393 24.66 9.27 28.07
C PRO A 393 23.66 10.33 27.60
N LEU A 394 22.42 10.24 28.09
CA LEU A 394 21.44 11.33 27.97
C LEU A 394 21.98 12.61 28.64
N PRO A 395 21.82 13.80 28.03
CA PRO A 395 22.06 15.08 28.70
C PRO A 395 21.26 15.18 30.01
N ALA A 396 21.90 15.67 31.08
CA ALA A 396 21.26 15.77 32.38
C ALA A 396 20.17 16.86 32.40
N ASN A 397 19.11 16.63 33.17
CA ASN A 397 17.97 17.53 33.40
C ASN A 397 17.07 17.83 32.17
N ILE A 398 16.86 16.84 31.29
CA ILE A 398 15.78 16.90 30.30
C ILE A 398 14.42 16.90 31.02
N LYS A 399 13.61 17.94 30.78
CA LYS A 399 12.24 18.06 31.30
C LYS A 399 11.15 17.68 30.30
N CYS A 400 11.44 17.88 29.00
CA CYS A 400 10.56 17.51 27.91
C CYS A 400 10.58 16.00 27.75
N LEU A 401 9.52 15.32 28.18
CA LEU A 401 9.42 13.87 28.22
C LEU A 401 8.10 13.42 27.57
N PRO A 402 8.08 12.28 26.85
CA PRO A 402 6.84 11.68 26.38
C PRO A 402 5.85 11.45 27.55
N ASN A 403 4.54 11.54 27.28
CA ASN A 403 3.47 11.49 28.28
C ASN A 403 3.56 12.52 29.44
N SER A 404 4.55 13.42 29.46
CA SER A 404 4.63 14.49 30.46
C SER A 404 3.80 15.69 30.04
N GLY A 405 3.00 16.24 30.97
CA GLY A 405 2.28 17.50 30.79
C GLY A 405 3.18 18.75 30.74
N TYR A 406 4.49 18.61 30.93
CA TYR A 406 5.44 19.73 30.85
C TYR A 406 5.63 20.19 29.40
N LEU A 407 5.41 21.48 29.15
CA LEU A 407 5.77 22.19 27.93
C LEU A 407 6.53 23.47 28.32
N ASP A 408 7.51 23.87 27.51
CA ASP A 408 8.19 25.16 27.59
C ASP A 408 8.60 25.63 26.18
N ASN A 409 9.32 26.75 26.08
CA ASN A 409 9.66 27.36 24.79
C ASN A 409 10.75 26.59 24.01
N ASP A 410 11.39 25.60 24.63
CA ASP A 410 12.33 24.66 24.00
C ASP A 410 11.73 23.23 23.93
N CYS A 411 10.41 23.04 24.19
CA CYS A 411 9.75 21.74 24.26
C CYS A 411 8.41 21.68 23.49
N ALA A 412 8.26 20.68 22.61
CA ALA A 412 7.03 20.35 21.90
C ALA A 412 6.69 18.86 22.09
N ARG A 413 5.41 18.55 22.25
CA ARG A 413 4.88 17.18 22.28
C ARG A 413 4.08 16.92 20.99
N ILE A 414 4.22 15.72 20.44
CA ILE A 414 3.53 15.29 19.22
C ILE A 414 2.98 13.89 19.43
N THR A 415 1.66 13.70 19.36
CA THR A 415 1.05 12.38 19.33
C THR A 415 0.95 11.93 17.87
N LEU A 416 1.67 10.85 17.52
CA LEU A 416 1.54 10.16 16.24
C LEU A 416 0.56 9.01 16.39
N ILE A 417 -0.56 9.03 15.66
CA ILE A 417 -1.57 7.97 15.67
C ILE A 417 -1.41 7.13 14.40
N PHE A 418 -1.46 5.80 14.54
CA PHE A 418 -1.19 4.87 13.44
C PHE A 418 -2.39 3.96 13.15
N ASN A 419 -2.55 3.58 11.88
CA ASN A 419 -3.34 2.41 11.50
C ASN A 419 -2.54 1.14 11.81
N GLY A 420 -2.84 0.49 12.94
CA GLY A 420 -2.11 -0.68 13.43
C GLY A 420 -2.00 -1.84 12.41
N ASN A 421 -2.98 -2.01 11.52
CA ASN A 421 -2.95 -3.05 10.49
C ASN A 421 -1.93 -2.78 9.38
N LYS A 422 -1.44 -1.53 9.26
CA LYS A 422 -0.38 -1.12 8.31
C LYS A 422 1.01 -1.05 8.95
N VAL A 423 1.12 -1.25 10.27
CA VAL A 423 2.39 -1.23 11.00
C VAL A 423 3.03 -2.63 10.96
N PRO A 424 4.31 -2.77 10.52
CA PRO A 424 5.01 -4.05 10.53
C PRO A 424 5.12 -4.65 11.94
N GLN A 425 4.92 -5.97 12.05
CA GLN A 425 5.16 -6.71 13.29
C GLN A 425 6.61 -6.56 13.77
N GLY A 426 6.80 -6.51 15.08
CA GLY A 426 8.09 -6.26 15.72
C GLY A 426 8.51 -4.79 15.80
N THR A 427 7.66 -3.84 15.38
CA THR A 427 7.98 -2.41 15.50
C THR A 427 7.99 -1.98 16.98
N THR A 428 9.13 -1.46 17.47
CA THR A 428 9.25 -0.82 18.79
C THR A 428 9.07 0.70 18.70
N THR A 429 8.80 1.36 19.84
CA THR A 429 8.77 2.84 19.89
C THR A 429 10.12 3.48 19.53
N GLU A 430 11.25 2.83 19.81
CA GLU A 430 12.58 3.36 19.45
C GLU A 430 12.90 3.13 17.96
N ASN A 431 12.30 2.15 17.27
CA ASN A 431 12.34 2.10 15.80
C ASN A 431 11.68 3.35 15.20
N ILE A 432 10.48 3.70 15.68
CA ILE A 432 9.74 4.91 15.27
C ILE A 432 10.56 6.16 15.60
N CYS A 433 11.13 6.25 16.80
CA CYS A 433 11.96 7.38 17.20
C CYS A 433 13.25 7.52 16.38
N SER A 434 13.92 6.40 16.09
CA SER A 434 15.10 6.36 15.23
C SER A 434 14.78 6.87 13.82
N GLU A 435 13.68 6.41 13.21
CA GLU A 435 13.24 6.92 11.90
C GLU A 435 13.05 8.44 11.89
N ILE A 436 12.47 9.02 12.95
CA ILE A 436 12.31 10.49 13.08
C ILE A 436 13.67 11.19 13.25
N ARG A 437 14.57 10.67 14.09
CA ARG A 437 15.92 11.26 14.30
C ARG A 437 16.77 11.26 13.04
N TYR A 438 16.65 10.23 12.20
CA TYR A 438 17.38 10.10 10.94
C TYR A 438 16.78 10.91 9.77
N LEU A 439 15.62 11.56 9.95
CA LEU A 439 15.03 12.42 8.91
C LEU A 439 15.97 13.59 8.53
N PRO A 440 16.10 13.93 7.22
CA PRO A 440 16.74 15.17 6.78
C PRO A 440 16.15 16.44 7.40
N ALA A 441 14.86 16.42 7.77
CA ALA A 441 14.20 17.48 8.52
C ALA A 441 14.84 17.72 9.90
N SER A 442 14.95 16.66 10.71
CA SER A 442 15.58 16.68 12.04
C SER A 442 17.04 17.17 11.99
N ARG A 443 17.77 16.76 10.95
CA ARG A 443 19.12 17.27 10.65
C ARG A 443 19.12 18.77 10.28
N SER A 444 18.15 19.23 9.50
CA SER A 444 18.08 20.62 9.03
C SER A 444 17.85 21.64 10.15
N VAL A 445 17.07 21.27 11.18
CA VAL A 445 16.69 22.15 12.31
C VAL A 445 17.64 22.07 13.51
N SER A 446 18.67 21.22 13.46
CA SER A 446 19.61 20.95 14.55
C SER A 446 21.04 21.44 14.26
N ARG A 447 21.19 22.49 13.44
CA ARG A 447 22.51 23.05 13.12
C ARG A 447 23.16 23.69 14.33
N ASP A 448 22.44 24.56 15.03
CA ASP A 448 23.02 25.43 16.05
C ASP A 448 22.92 24.80 17.46
N ARG A 449 21.72 24.38 17.86
CA ARG A 449 21.40 23.74 19.15
C ARG A 449 21.25 22.22 19.01
N THR A 450 21.56 21.49 20.08
CA THR A 450 21.37 20.02 20.13
C THR A 450 19.89 19.69 20.23
N LEU A 451 19.36 18.94 19.26
CA LEU A 451 17.97 18.50 19.18
C LEU A 451 17.83 17.11 19.81
N ILE A 452 16.91 16.97 20.75
CA ILE A 452 16.57 15.71 21.41
C ILE A 452 15.16 15.30 20.95
N ILE A 453 15.03 14.04 20.53
CA ILE A 453 13.74 13.42 20.18
C ILE A 453 13.60 12.12 20.98
N LEU A 454 12.66 12.10 21.91
CA LEU A 454 12.31 10.95 22.76
C LEU A 454 10.91 10.47 22.40
N CYS A 455 10.67 9.16 22.47
CA CYS A 455 9.37 8.57 22.11
C CYS A 455 8.93 7.52 23.14
N ASP A 456 7.63 7.41 23.35
CA ASP A 456 7.01 6.44 24.25
C ASP A 456 5.62 6.03 23.72
N LEU A 457 5.07 4.92 24.20
CA LEU A 457 3.66 4.57 23.96
C LEU A 457 2.76 5.65 24.58
N SER A 458 1.70 6.07 23.91
CA SER A 458 0.74 7.00 24.51
C SER A 458 -0.09 6.27 25.57
N TYR A 459 -0.18 6.83 26.77
CA TYR A 459 -1.08 6.34 27.82
C TYR A 459 -2.51 6.90 27.70
N SER A 460 -2.75 7.78 26.71
CA SER A 460 -4.03 8.46 26.52
C SER A 460 -4.80 8.04 25.26
N THR A 461 -4.08 7.48 24.28
CA THR A 461 -4.59 7.23 22.92
C THR A 461 -4.09 5.86 22.45
N GLU A 462 -5.01 4.98 22.05
CA GLU A 462 -4.65 3.67 21.50
C GLU A 462 -3.97 3.79 20.13
N ASN A 463 -3.11 2.81 19.80
CA ASN A 463 -2.31 2.79 18.56
C ASN A 463 -1.52 4.09 18.29
N ALA A 464 -1.05 4.76 19.36
CA ALA A 464 -0.34 6.03 19.28
C ALA A 464 1.00 6.05 20.03
N VAL A 465 1.92 6.88 19.54
CA VAL A 465 3.25 7.14 20.11
C VAL A 465 3.36 8.62 20.46
N GLU A 466 3.70 8.91 21.72
CA GLU A 466 4.05 10.24 22.19
C GLU A 466 5.50 10.55 21.85
N VAL A 467 5.73 11.62 21.10
CA VAL A 467 7.05 12.10 20.71
C VAL A 467 7.31 13.45 21.38
N ALA A 468 8.30 13.50 22.27
CA ALA A 468 8.78 14.74 22.87
C ALA A 468 10.00 15.24 22.10
N ILE A 469 9.88 16.41 21.49
CA ILE A 469 10.95 17.11 20.78
C ILE A 469 11.42 18.28 21.65
N SER A 470 12.72 18.41 21.85
CA SER A 470 13.29 19.55 22.58
C SER A 470 14.68 19.95 22.11
N PHE A 471 15.08 21.18 22.46
CA PHE A 471 16.48 21.61 22.36
C PHE A 471 17.17 21.55 23.73
N VAL A 472 18.47 21.24 23.75
CA VAL A 472 19.29 21.40 24.96
C VAL A 472 19.38 22.89 25.31
N PRO A 473 19.00 23.32 26.53
CA PRO A 473 18.95 24.74 26.88
C PRO A 473 20.31 25.45 26.74
N HIS A 474 20.37 26.44 25.86
CA HIS A 474 21.52 27.36 25.75
C HIS A 474 21.29 28.60 26.61
N ARG A 475 22.35 29.15 27.22
CA ARG A 475 22.22 30.07 28.37
C ARG A 475 21.74 31.49 28.08
N ASP A 476 21.69 31.91 26.81
CA ASP A 476 21.67 33.33 26.45
C ASP A 476 20.60 33.75 25.41
N GLU A 477 19.73 32.84 24.95
CA GLU A 477 18.76 33.13 23.87
C GLU A 477 17.37 32.51 24.08
N GLN A 478 16.43 33.33 24.53
CA GLN A 478 15.02 32.98 24.70
C GLN A 478 14.21 33.20 23.40
N ASP A 479 14.56 32.47 22.34
CA ASP A 479 13.88 32.53 21.04
C ASP A 479 12.71 31.54 20.98
N ASN A 480 11.53 32.04 21.38
CA ASN A 480 10.32 31.25 21.61
C ASN A 480 9.74 30.59 20.34
N SER A 481 10.29 30.88 19.16
CA SER A 481 9.77 30.38 17.87
C SER A 481 10.48 29.11 17.38
N LEU A 482 11.68 28.81 17.90
CA LEU A 482 12.54 27.76 17.36
C LEU A 482 11.91 26.36 17.45
N ILE A 483 11.35 25.98 18.61
CA ILE A 483 10.77 24.64 18.77
C ILE A 483 9.50 24.45 17.93
N GLN A 484 8.71 25.51 17.75
CA GLN A 484 7.49 25.47 16.93
C GLN A 484 7.84 25.28 15.45
N ASN A 485 8.84 26.00 14.96
CA ASN A 485 9.35 25.82 13.60
C ASN A 485 9.95 24.42 13.40
N ALA A 486 10.75 23.94 14.36
CA ALA A 486 11.34 22.61 14.33
C ALA A 486 10.27 21.50 14.30
N ALA A 487 9.27 21.56 15.18
CA ALA A 487 8.14 20.63 15.19
C ALA A 487 7.38 20.65 13.87
N ASN A 488 7.02 21.84 13.35
CA ASN A 488 6.30 21.97 12.08
C ASN A 488 7.10 21.41 10.89
N ILE A 489 8.42 21.62 10.83
CA ILE A 489 9.29 21.07 9.77
C ILE A 489 9.38 19.54 9.86
N ILE A 490 9.45 18.98 11.07
CA ILE A 490 9.50 17.52 11.29
C ILE A 490 8.15 16.87 10.95
N VAL A 491 7.03 17.43 11.39
CA VAL A 491 5.67 16.95 11.07
C VAL A 491 5.43 16.95 9.56
N ASN A 492 5.78 18.05 8.87
CA ASN A 492 5.68 18.15 7.41
C ASN A 492 6.57 17.14 6.65
N ALA A 493 7.60 16.58 7.30
CA ALA A 493 8.44 15.54 6.71
C ALA A 493 7.96 14.12 7.03
N ILE A 494 7.25 13.92 8.15
CA ILE A 494 6.56 12.66 8.48
C ILE A 494 5.41 12.45 7.50
N THR A 495 4.52 13.44 7.35
CA THR A 495 3.28 13.32 6.54
C THR A 495 3.49 13.24 5.02
N LYS A 496 4.71 13.45 4.52
CA LYS A 496 5.04 13.45 3.08
C LYS A 496 5.90 12.26 2.62
N ARG A 497 6.21 11.31 3.50
CA ARG A 497 7.27 10.32 3.24
C ARG A 497 6.76 9.04 2.59
N GLN A 498 6.96 8.92 1.27
CA GLN A 498 6.56 7.76 0.47
C GLN A 498 7.43 6.49 0.67
N ASN A 499 8.59 6.60 1.34
CA ASN A 499 9.62 5.54 1.35
C ASN A 499 9.80 4.84 2.72
N SER A 500 8.80 4.85 3.60
CA SER A 500 8.87 4.16 4.90
C SER A 500 7.50 3.60 5.28
N THR A 501 7.39 2.27 5.36
CA THR A 501 6.14 1.56 5.69
C THR A 501 5.55 1.98 7.02
N VAL A 502 6.40 2.18 8.04
CA VAL A 502 6.00 2.63 9.37
C VAL A 502 5.42 4.05 9.35
N MET A 503 6.04 4.97 8.60
CA MET A 503 5.57 6.36 8.53
C MET A 503 4.35 6.54 7.61
N LEU A 504 4.20 5.67 6.60
CA LEU A 504 2.98 5.55 5.77
C LEU A 504 1.77 5.02 6.55
N ALA A 505 1.97 4.44 7.73
CA ALA A 505 0.88 3.98 8.61
C ALA A 505 0.34 5.09 9.54
N VAL A 506 0.96 6.28 9.58
CA VAL A 506 0.47 7.43 10.38
C VAL A 506 -0.82 7.98 9.78
N THR A 507 -1.89 8.03 10.57
CA THR A 507 -3.21 8.54 10.17
C THR A 507 -3.47 9.95 10.65
N GLU A 508 -3.02 10.30 11.86
CA GLU A 508 -3.22 11.62 12.47
C GLU A 508 -1.95 12.05 13.23
N VAL A 509 -1.67 13.37 13.24
CA VAL A 509 -0.57 13.97 13.97
C VAL A 509 -1.07 15.16 14.78
N LYS A 510 -1.11 15.00 16.11
CA LYS A 510 -1.50 16.07 17.05
C LYS A 510 -0.24 16.76 17.55
N VAL A 511 -0.23 18.09 17.62
CA VAL A 511 0.95 18.89 18.01
C VAL A 511 0.58 19.83 19.16
N GLU A 512 1.33 19.73 20.25
CA GLU A 512 1.12 20.49 21.47
C GLU A 512 2.37 21.29 21.84
N THR A 513 2.22 22.61 21.92
CA THR A 513 3.27 23.56 22.34
C THR A 513 2.66 24.63 23.23
N ILE A 514 3.48 25.48 23.86
CA ILE A 514 3.00 26.57 24.75
C ILE A 514 2.02 27.57 24.08
N VAL A 515 1.95 27.64 22.74
CA VAL A 515 1.04 28.56 22.03
C VAL A 515 0.07 27.83 21.09
N VAL A 516 -0.92 27.15 21.66
CA VAL A 516 -2.17 26.88 20.93
C VAL A 516 -2.98 28.18 20.92
N GLY A 517 -2.83 28.98 19.85
CA GLY A 517 -3.35 30.36 19.89
C GLY A 517 -3.28 31.17 18.59
N ASN A 518 -3.31 30.53 17.43
CA ASN A 518 -3.42 31.25 16.14
C ASN A 518 -4.56 30.72 15.24
N SER A 519 -5.72 30.48 15.86
CA SER A 519 -7.00 30.17 15.19
C SER A 519 -7.47 31.34 14.34
N SER A 520 -6.85 31.48 13.18
CA SER A 520 -7.21 32.44 12.13
C SER A 520 -7.97 31.78 10.97
N SER A 521 -8.05 30.45 10.94
CA SER A 521 -8.94 29.63 10.10
C SER A 521 -10.40 29.77 10.52
N ASP A 522 -10.68 29.56 11.81
CA ASP A 522 -12.03 29.25 12.30
C ASP A 522 -12.93 30.49 12.31
N TYR A 523 -12.33 31.68 12.37
CA TYR A 523 -13.03 32.95 12.19
C TYR A 523 -13.04 33.45 10.74
N LEU A 524 -12.21 32.90 9.84
CA LEU A 524 -12.18 33.34 8.44
C LEU A 524 -13.53 33.08 7.76
N VAL A 525 -14.08 31.87 7.91
CA VAL A 525 -15.36 31.51 7.29
C VAL A 525 -16.53 32.30 7.89
N PRO A 526 -16.73 32.39 9.23
CA PRO A 526 -17.74 33.27 9.82
C PRO A 526 -17.60 34.75 9.44
N ILE A 527 -16.38 35.29 9.39
CA ILE A 527 -16.15 36.69 9.00
C ILE A 527 -16.43 36.90 7.51
N LEU A 528 -16.01 35.99 6.62
CA LEU A 528 -16.32 36.06 5.20
C LEU A 528 -17.83 35.94 4.95
N CYS A 529 -18.52 35.02 5.64
CA CYS A 529 -19.99 34.90 5.58
C CYS A 529 -20.70 36.16 6.12
N ALA A 530 -20.20 36.77 7.19
CA ALA A 530 -20.72 38.04 7.72
C ALA A 530 -20.47 39.21 6.75
N VAL A 531 -19.28 39.30 6.15
CA VAL A 531 -18.93 40.30 5.13
C VAL A 531 -19.79 40.12 3.88
N PHE A 532 -19.95 38.89 3.37
CA PHE A 532 -20.86 38.59 2.27
C PHE A 532 -22.31 38.96 2.61
N SER A 533 -22.77 38.66 3.82
CA SER A 533 -24.11 39.04 4.28
C SER A 533 -24.30 40.56 4.31
N VAL A 534 -23.31 41.32 4.79
CA VAL A 534 -23.34 42.79 4.78
C VAL A 534 -23.25 43.36 3.36
N VAL A 535 -22.42 42.79 2.48
CA VAL A 535 -22.33 43.18 1.07
C VAL A 535 -23.65 42.88 0.33
N TRP A 536 -24.27 41.73 0.58
CA TRP A 536 -25.55 41.33 0.00
C TRP A 536 -26.69 42.21 0.50
N LEU A 537 -26.79 42.47 1.81
CA LEU A 537 -27.76 43.39 2.40
C LEU A 537 -27.59 44.83 1.89
N THR A 538 -26.35 45.33 1.77
CA THR A 538 -26.10 46.66 1.21
C THR A 538 -26.43 46.72 -0.29
N CYS A 539 -26.15 45.67 -1.07
CA CYS A 539 -26.62 45.57 -2.46
C CYS A 539 -28.15 45.58 -2.56
N ILE A 540 -28.85 44.85 -1.69
CA ILE A 540 -30.33 44.88 -1.61
C ILE A 540 -30.82 46.28 -1.27
N ILE A 541 -30.23 46.95 -0.27
CA ILE A 541 -30.59 48.32 0.12
C ILE A 541 -30.35 49.30 -1.04
N ILE A 542 -29.23 49.17 -1.77
CA ILE A 542 -28.92 49.98 -2.96
C ILE A 542 -29.95 49.72 -4.06
N CYS A 543 -30.33 48.47 -4.33
CA CYS A 543 -31.36 48.11 -5.32
C CYS A 543 -32.76 48.61 -4.93
N VAL A 544 -33.15 48.52 -3.65
CA VAL A 544 -34.41 49.07 -3.13
C VAL A 544 -34.39 50.61 -3.18
N TRP A 545 -33.24 51.25 -2.93
CA TRP A 545 -33.09 52.69 -3.07
C TRP A 545 -33.14 53.15 -4.54
N TRP A 546 -32.48 52.43 -5.45
CA TRP A 546 -32.51 52.69 -6.90
C TRP A 546 -33.91 52.52 -7.49
N THR A 547 -34.63 51.47 -7.12
CA THR A 547 -36.01 51.24 -7.56
C THR A 547 -36.97 52.28 -6.99
N ARG A 548 -36.85 52.66 -5.71
CA ARG A 548 -37.61 53.78 -5.12
C ARG A 548 -37.27 55.13 -5.78
N LYS A 549 -36.00 55.39 -6.11
CA LYS A 549 -35.55 56.59 -6.83
C LYS A 549 -36.14 56.65 -8.25
N ARG A 550 -36.02 55.57 -9.04
CA ARG A 550 -36.66 55.46 -10.37
C ARG A 550 -38.17 55.62 -10.32
N ARG A 551 -38.84 55.15 -9.26
CA ARG A 551 -40.29 55.35 -9.06
C ARG A 551 -40.63 56.83 -8.87
N LYS A 552 -39.88 57.51 -8.00
CA LYS A 552 -40.02 58.96 -7.72
C LYS A 552 -39.61 59.86 -8.89
N GLU A 553 -38.75 59.37 -9.80
CA GLU A 553 -38.42 60.05 -11.05
C GLU A 553 -39.55 59.90 -12.09
N ARG A 554 -40.19 58.73 -12.20
CA ARG A 554 -41.38 58.52 -13.05
C ARG A 554 -42.60 59.33 -12.61
N GLU A 555 -42.78 59.53 -11.31
CA GLU A 555 -43.84 60.37 -10.73
C GLU A 555 -43.67 61.87 -11.07
N ARG A 556 -42.51 62.30 -11.59
CA ARG A 556 -42.19 63.71 -11.87
C ARG A 556 -42.32 64.10 -13.35
N SER A 557 -42.82 63.21 -14.20
CA SER A 557 -42.72 63.34 -15.66
C SER A 557 -44.02 63.07 -16.44
N HIS A 558 -45.18 63.54 -15.96
CA HIS A 558 -46.37 63.73 -16.79
C HIS A 558 -47.26 64.89 -16.30
N PRO A 559 -47.59 65.89 -17.16
CA PRO A 559 -48.63 66.90 -16.90
C PRO A 559 -50.05 66.36 -17.27
N PRO A 560 -51.14 67.04 -16.86
CA PRO A 560 -52.46 66.41 -16.70
C PRO A 560 -53.48 66.73 -17.81
N ARG A 561 -54.58 65.96 -17.86
CA ARG A 561 -55.94 66.46 -18.16
C ARG A 561 -57.08 65.56 -17.63
N GLU A 562 -58.11 66.22 -17.08
CA GLU A 562 -59.54 65.87 -16.86
C GLU A 562 -60.00 64.43 -17.18
N GLU A 563 -60.55 63.67 -16.23
CA GLU A 563 -61.84 63.80 -15.51
C GLU A 563 -63.06 63.16 -16.23
N GLY A 564 -63.71 62.22 -15.53
CA GLY A 564 -64.91 61.49 -15.96
C GLY A 564 -65.23 60.39 -14.95
N ALA A 565 -66.40 60.41 -14.31
CA ALA A 565 -66.60 59.77 -13.01
C ALA A 565 -67.59 58.57 -12.99
N ASN A 566 -67.59 57.88 -11.84
CA ASN A 566 -68.61 56.96 -11.30
C ASN A 566 -68.75 55.52 -11.87
N ASN A 567 -68.27 54.56 -11.07
CA ASN A 567 -69.11 53.76 -10.16
C ASN A 567 -70.46 53.22 -10.69
N GLN A 568 -70.57 51.91 -11.01
CA GLN A 568 -71.20 50.89 -10.13
C GLN A 568 -71.53 49.54 -10.83
N TRP A 569 -71.19 48.45 -10.13
CA TRP A 569 -71.90 47.16 -10.03
C TRP A 569 -71.87 46.18 -11.24
N ALA A 570 -72.14 44.91 -10.89
CA ALA A 570 -71.99 43.68 -11.68
C ALA A 570 -73.41 43.09 -11.99
N PRO A 571 -73.59 41.87 -12.59
CA PRO A 571 -72.63 40.79 -12.89
C PRO A 571 -72.83 40.02 -14.23
N LEU A 572 -72.12 38.88 -14.34
CA LEU A 572 -72.33 37.73 -15.26
C LEU A 572 -71.89 37.84 -16.75
N ASN A 573 -70.82 37.10 -17.09
CA ASN A 573 -70.74 35.96 -18.05
C ASN A 573 -71.43 35.99 -19.45
N PRO A 574 -70.95 35.21 -20.47
CA PRO A 574 -69.64 34.54 -20.65
C PRO A 574 -69.09 34.49 -22.12
N ILE A 575 -67.98 33.75 -22.33
CA ILE A 575 -67.44 33.13 -23.58
C ILE A 575 -66.79 34.02 -24.68
N ARG A 576 -65.62 33.57 -25.19
CA ARG A 576 -65.24 33.31 -26.63
C ARG A 576 -63.94 33.96 -27.16
N ASN A 577 -63.02 33.13 -27.68
CA ASN A 577 -61.88 33.53 -28.54
C ASN A 577 -62.32 33.70 -30.01
N PRO A 578 -61.83 34.73 -30.72
CA PRO A 578 -61.16 34.57 -32.04
C PRO A 578 -59.95 35.54 -32.24
N ILE A 579 -58.77 35.18 -32.76
CA ILE A 579 -58.31 34.85 -34.16
C ILE A 579 -57.65 36.04 -34.92
N ASP A 580 -56.61 35.71 -35.71
CA ASP A 580 -55.82 36.48 -36.71
C ASP A 580 -54.93 37.66 -36.24
N ARG A 581 -53.66 37.86 -36.65
CA ARG A 581 -52.80 37.54 -37.84
C ARG A 581 -52.67 38.67 -38.87
N SER A 582 -51.43 39.05 -39.21
CA SER A 582 -50.95 39.14 -40.60
C SER A 582 -49.40 39.24 -40.71
N TYR A 583 -48.81 38.46 -41.63
CA TYR A 583 -47.61 38.64 -42.48
C TYR A 583 -46.48 39.66 -42.13
N SER A 584 -45.18 39.48 -42.49
CA SER A 584 -44.38 38.36 -43.04
C SER A 584 -42.91 38.82 -43.12
N ASN A 585 -41.95 38.28 -42.35
CA ASN A 585 -41.17 37.04 -42.56
C ASN A 585 -40.14 37.07 -43.72
N LYS A 586 -38.84 37.13 -43.36
CA LYS A 586 -37.77 36.19 -43.82
C LYS A 586 -36.44 36.44 -43.09
N ASP A 587 -35.93 35.40 -42.40
CA ASP A 587 -34.79 35.47 -41.47
C ASP A 587 -33.50 34.79 -41.97
N ILE A 588 -32.39 35.06 -41.26
CA ILE A 588 -31.09 34.39 -41.40
C ILE A 588 -30.51 34.08 -39.99
N ARG A 589 -30.09 32.82 -39.77
CA ARG A 589 -29.25 32.26 -38.68
C ARG A 589 -29.73 32.36 -37.22
N TYR A 590 -29.58 31.22 -36.53
CA TYR A 590 -29.16 31.02 -35.13
C TYR A 590 -28.68 32.30 -34.40
N GLU A 591 -29.13 32.65 -33.20
CA GLU A 591 -29.25 31.82 -31.99
C GLU A 591 -30.47 32.20 -31.11
N CYS A 592 -30.89 31.33 -30.18
CA CYS A 592 -32.02 31.58 -29.27
C CYS A 592 -31.75 31.09 -27.85
N LYS A 593 -32.15 31.88 -26.85
CA LYS A 593 -32.14 31.52 -25.42
C LYS A 593 -33.38 32.10 -24.72
N ASN A 594 -33.94 31.32 -23.78
CA ASN A 594 -34.76 31.71 -22.62
C ASN A 594 -36.25 31.26 -22.55
N PHE A 595 -36.64 30.95 -21.29
CA PHE A 595 -37.90 31.26 -20.60
C PHE A 595 -39.05 30.22 -20.37
N ILE A 596 -39.26 29.97 -19.06
CA ILE A 596 -40.54 29.91 -18.30
C ILE A 596 -41.23 28.54 -18.10
N SER A 597 -41.99 28.44 -16.99
CA SER A 597 -42.48 27.24 -16.27
C SER A 597 -44.01 27.36 -15.92
N PRO A 598 -44.61 26.74 -14.88
CA PRO A 598 -45.38 25.47 -14.93
C PRO A 598 -46.86 25.58 -14.48
N GLN A 599 -47.62 24.45 -14.46
CA GLN A 599 -48.78 24.07 -13.59
C GLN A 599 -49.49 22.77 -14.11
N LYS A 600 -50.27 21.93 -13.38
CA LYS A 600 -50.83 21.94 -11.99
C LYS A 600 -51.33 20.54 -11.51
N ARG A 601 -51.65 20.45 -10.20
CA ARG A 601 -52.38 19.38 -9.41
C ARG A 601 -51.54 18.18 -8.96
N THR A 602 -51.46 17.72 -7.69
CA THR A 602 -52.15 17.86 -6.36
C THR A 602 -53.09 16.72 -5.95
N CYS A 603 -52.71 15.96 -4.90
CA CYS A 603 -53.56 15.52 -3.77
C CYS A 603 -52.70 15.04 -2.58
N ASP A 604 -52.94 15.64 -1.42
CA ASP A 604 -52.63 15.36 0.01
C ASP A 604 -52.27 13.90 0.41
N ALA A 605 -51.49 13.59 1.46
CA ALA A 605 -50.52 14.26 2.37
C ALA A 605 -49.84 13.14 3.26
N VAL A 606 -49.10 13.27 4.39
CA VAL A 606 -48.71 14.35 5.34
C VAL A 606 -47.48 13.88 6.18
N GLU A 607 -46.63 14.79 6.70
CA GLU A 607 -45.59 14.63 7.78
C GLU A 607 -44.45 13.57 7.56
N GLU A 608 -43.18 13.71 8.00
CA GLU A 608 -42.39 14.73 8.73
C GLU A 608 -40.87 14.66 8.32
N TYR A 609 -40.03 15.61 8.74
CA TYR A 609 -38.61 15.90 8.39
C TYR A 609 -37.64 14.78 7.96
N VAL A 610 -36.77 15.08 6.97
CA VAL A 610 -35.30 15.33 7.08
C VAL A 610 -34.74 15.81 5.72
N GLU A 611 -33.73 16.69 5.70
CA GLU A 611 -33.04 17.15 4.48
C GLU A 611 -31.76 16.33 4.21
N TYR A 612 -31.59 15.86 2.97
CA TYR A 612 -30.31 15.52 2.33
C TYR A 612 -30.44 15.79 0.82
N GLU A 613 -29.61 16.67 0.26
CA GLU A 613 -29.27 16.73 -1.18
C GLU A 613 -27.81 16.25 -1.28
N GLU A 614 -27.59 15.10 -1.89
CA GLU A 614 -27.14 14.92 -3.29
C GLU A 614 -25.62 15.06 -3.44
N GLU A 615 -24.96 13.91 -3.63
CA GLU A 615 -23.59 13.77 -4.12
C GLU A 615 -23.64 13.66 -5.66
N GLU A 616 -22.67 14.25 -6.38
CA GLU A 616 -22.40 13.89 -7.79
C GLU A 616 -21.09 13.08 -7.84
N ASP A 617 -21.15 12.00 -8.62
CA ASP A 617 -20.21 10.88 -8.70
C ASP A 617 -18.78 11.24 -9.14
N GLU A 618 -17.78 10.49 -8.64
CA GLU A 618 -16.77 9.85 -9.50
C GLU A 618 -16.53 8.41 -9.00
N GLU A 619 -16.29 7.46 -9.90
CA GLU A 619 -16.57 6.02 -9.70
C GLU A 619 -15.39 5.19 -9.13
N GLU A 620 -15.69 4.15 -8.33
CA GLU A 620 -14.78 3.02 -8.07
C GLU A 620 -14.93 1.94 -9.16
N GLU A 621 -13.83 1.29 -9.55
CA GLU A 621 -13.90 -0.05 -10.17
C GLU A 621 -13.26 -1.13 -9.28
N ARG A 622 -14.00 -2.23 -9.17
CA ARG A 622 -13.76 -3.52 -8.50
C ARG A 622 -14.05 -4.63 -9.52
N ASP A 623 -13.74 -5.93 -9.37
CA ASP A 623 -13.15 -6.72 -8.28
C ASP A 623 -12.42 -7.96 -8.87
N GLU A 624 -12.14 -8.99 -8.06
CA GLU A 624 -11.30 -10.17 -8.37
C GLU A 624 -12.04 -11.45 -8.89
N GLU A 625 -11.27 -12.40 -9.48
CA GLU A 625 -11.42 -13.89 -9.43
C GLU A 625 -12.73 -14.61 -9.93
N MET A 626 -12.84 -15.95 -10.18
CA MET A 626 -11.93 -17.13 -10.30
C MET A 626 -12.66 -18.33 -11.02
N ASP A 627 -11.95 -19.45 -11.32
CA ASP A 627 -12.44 -20.87 -11.44
C ASP A 627 -13.12 -21.40 -12.74
N LYS A 628 -13.14 -22.72 -13.10
CA LYS A 628 -12.37 -23.97 -12.78
C LYS A 628 -12.68 -25.10 -13.81
N PHE A 629 -11.80 -26.11 -14.00
CA PHE A 629 -12.07 -27.59 -13.81
C PHE A 629 -11.00 -28.59 -14.34
N LEU A 630 -11.09 -29.84 -13.87
CA LEU A 630 -10.06 -30.92 -13.77
C LEU A 630 -9.76 -31.79 -15.01
N SER A 631 -8.56 -32.43 -15.01
CA SER A 631 -8.45 -33.93 -15.03
C SER A 631 -7.07 -34.55 -14.69
N HIS A 632 -7.07 -35.43 -13.67
CA HIS A 632 -6.21 -36.60 -13.37
C HIS A 632 -4.69 -36.67 -13.68
N LYS A 633 -3.91 -37.04 -12.65
CA LYS A 633 -2.73 -37.93 -12.73
C LYS A 633 -2.62 -38.86 -11.50
N LEU A 634 -1.95 -40.01 -11.65
CA LEU A 634 -1.67 -41.00 -10.59
C LEU A 634 -0.15 -41.10 -10.30
N THR A 635 0.27 -41.96 -9.36
CA THR A 635 1.45 -41.75 -8.49
C THR A 635 2.68 -42.64 -8.69
N LYS A 636 3.87 -42.04 -8.49
CA LYS A 636 5.16 -42.65 -8.01
C LYS A 636 5.86 -43.70 -8.94
N PRO A 637 7.10 -44.16 -8.66
CA PRO A 637 8.34 -43.38 -8.44
C PRO A 637 9.59 -43.96 -9.19
N LEU A 638 10.79 -43.42 -8.92
CA LEU A 638 12.13 -43.91 -9.33
C LEU A 638 12.43 -45.36 -8.88
N PRO A 639 13.32 -46.08 -9.61
CA PRO A 639 14.68 -46.31 -9.08
C PRO A 639 15.82 -46.30 -10.14
N THR A 640 17.06 -46.58 -9.69
CA THR A 640 18.33 -46.46 -10.44
C THR A 640 18.93 -47.80 -10.89
N LYS A 641 19.71 -47.82 -11.99
CA LYS A 641 21.14 -48.28 -12.05
C LYS A 641 21.74 -48.26 -13.47
N ALA A 642 23.08 -48.36 -13.53
CA ALA A 642 23.93 -48.17 -14.72
C ALA A 642 24.21 -49.45 -15.54
N SER A 643 24.68 -49.29 -16.78
CA SER A 643 25.92 -49.95 -17.29
C SER A 643 26.39 -49.45 -18.68
N ASP A 644 27.67 -49.09 -18.74
CA ASP A 644 28.70 -49.35 -19.78
C ASP A 644 28.50 -49.20 -21.31
N ALA A 645 29.41 -48.37 -21.87
CA ALA A 645 30.36 -48.65 -22.96
C ALA A 645 29.98 -48.61 -24.47
N SER A 646 30.74 -47.75 -25.19
CA SER A 646 31.24 -47.92 -26.58
C SER A 646 30.22 -47.85 -27.75
N GLU A 647 30.57 -47.51 -29.00
CA GLU A 647 31.86 -47.12 -29.61
C GLU A 647 31.67 -46.25 -30.88
N SER A 648 32.77 -45.70 -31.41
CA SER A 648 33.00 -45.28 -32.81
C SER A 648 32.41 -43.95 -33.34
N SER A 649 33.21 -43.30 -34.20
CA SER A 649 32.84 -42.31 -35.21
C SER A 649 33.39 -42.79 -36.56
N PRO A 650 32.88 -42.31 -37.72
CA PRO A 650 33.80 -41.59 -38.60
C PRO A 650 33.20 -40.50 -39.54
N VAL A 651 33.69 -39.25 -39.36
CA VAL A 651 34.46 -38.47 -40.37
C VAL A 651 33.90 -38.21 -41.80
N LYS A 652 33.90 -36.90 -42.18
CA LYS A 652 33.74 -36.26 -43.54
C LYS A 652 32.29 -36.15 -44.08
N LYS A 653 31.92 -35.12 -44.87
CA LYS A 653 32.67 -33.97 -45.44
C LYS A 653 31.82 -32.69 -45.57
N SER A 654 32.48 -31.58 -45.88
CA SER A 654 31.97 -30.20 -46.00
C SER A 654 31.21 -29.87 -47.29
N LEU A 655 30.37 -28.83 -47.23
CA LEU A 655 30.11 -27.92 -48.36
C LEU A 655 29.98 -26.47 -47.83
N GLN A 656 30.38 -25.47 -48.62
CA GLN A 656 30.68 -24.11 -48.14
C GLN A 656 30.33 -23.05 -49.20
N ILE A 657 29.31 -22.23 -48.92
CA ILE A 657 28.92 -21.01 -49.65
C ILE A 657 28.26 -20.09 -48.60
N GLY A 658 28.46 -18.77 -48.54
CA GLY A 658 29.37 -17.87 -49.27
C GLY A 658 29.00 -16.42 -48.95
N LYS A 659 29.98 -15.56 -48.59
CA LYS A 659 29.73 -14.15 -48.27
C LYS A 659 29.40 -13.30 -49.50
N MET A 660 28.56 -12.28 -49.34
CA MET A 660 28.62 -11.03 -50.11
C MET A 660 28.30 -9.81 -49.24
N ASP A 661 29.23 -8.85 -49.21
CA ASP A 661 29.06 -7.50 -48.69
C ASP A 661 29.12 -6.51 -49.88
N ASN A 662 28.18 -5.55 -49.97
CA ASN A 662 28.32 -4.27 -50.71
C ASN A 662 27.02 -3.44 -50.60
N ARG A 663 26.97 -2.11 -50.81
CA ARG A 663 27.84 -0.97 -50.47
C ARG A 663 27.17 0.32 -50.95
N SER A 664 26.95 1.27 -50.04
CA SER A 664 26.84 2.74 -50.20
C SER A 664 26.34 3.39 -51.53
N VAL A 665 25.40 4.34 -51.40
CA VAL A 665 25.23 5.48 -52.33
C VAL A 665 25.42 6.80 -51.54
N LYS A 666 25.88 7.87 -52.22
CA LYS A 666 26.30 9.16 -51.63
C LYS A 666 25.22 10.25 -51.75
N ASN A 667 25.33 11.30 -50.91
CA ASN A 667 25.66 12.68 -51.34
C ASN A 667 26.14 13.48 -50.11
N VAL A 668 27.36 14.05 -50.08
CA VAL A 668 27.89 15.24 -50.80
C VAL A 668 27.54 16.55 -50.09
N ASN A 669 28.56 17.14 -49.44
CA ASN A 669 28.95 18.55 -49.54
C ASN A 669 30.43 18.66 -49.11
N GLU A 670 31.17 19.56 -49.77
CA GLU A 670 32.60 19.87 -49.54
C GLU A 670 32.77 21.41 -49.51
N ILE A 671 34.02 21.89 -49.40
CA ILE A 671 34.49 23.30 -49.40
C ILE A 671 34.52 23.94 -48.00
N GLN A 672 35.64 24.52 -47.50
CA GLN A 672 37.07 24.31 -47.79
C GLN A 672 37.90 25.09 -46.74
N ASP A 673 38.98 24.51 -46.22
CA ASP A 673 39.99 25.26 -45.46
C ASP A 673 41.06 25.85 -46.39
N ILE A 674 41.56 27.04 -46.03
CA ILE A 674 42.76 27.67 -46.62
C ILE A 674 43.67 28.12 -45.49
N ASN A 675 44.97 27.81 -45.61
CA ASN A 675 45.97 27.99 -44.55
C ASN A 675 46.18 29.44 -44.11
N ALA A 676 46.32 29.65 -42.79
CA ALA A 676 47.19 30.65 -42.16
C ALA A 676 47.62 30.17 -40.77
#